data_AF-A0A6N8XEM4-F1
#
_entry.id   AF-A0A6N8XEM4-F1
#
_cell.length_a   1.000
_cell.length_b   1.000
_cell.length_c   1.000
_cell.angle_alpha   90.00
_cell.angle_beta   90.00
_cell.angle_gamma   90.00
#
_symmetry.space_group_name_H-M   'P 1'
#
loop_
_entity.id
_entity.type
_entity.pdbx_description
1 polymer ?
#
loop_
_entity_poly.entity_id
_entity_poly.type
_entity_poly.pdbx_seq_one_letter_code
_entity_poly.pdbx_strand_id
1 'polypeptide(L)'
;MTEATRISALISDLATRSGRAIMSQLGLRSQALRDHLTALYAREPGQPGALLADPVFEGAFGWRFAETDMAGLASTGLLNPDLVAAMANPPGELGEHAFPRNRKPFLHQEACWKLLLDEVPQSVLVSSGTGSGKTECFLVPILEDLVRERSANGYLDGVRALFLYPLNALINSQRERLRAWCDAFGPDIRFCLYNGETRLSVPASEQARAGAQQLSRRALRESPAPLLVTNSTMLEYMLVRAEDRPILERSNGMLRWIVLDEAHTYVGSQAAEMALLLRRVMHAFKVDPSQVRFVATSATIGGPEAEVDLKRFLADVSGAPADRVHVVTGDRYVPSLPAVDGEGTDTADLDGFAEQDLFGVLCRHGAARALRSSLAGRPASLRTLRGQARLPVEETTALLEKASVARNGDDDVFLPLRAHLFHRTQSGLWACVNRSCGGPGPRWGLGSLFTARRTQCSHCDSPAFELVACGECGAHYLAAEETYSVSDGLQRLMPNSRTPVVDEFELDVDVEYDEADETPLFSTTTRRLLCDPDDADGALDEWIVDAHGVLTQDGEGVSVAMVPLSEGPLSCPRCGASDRGRLFRELRIGAPFALSTIVPTALAHTPAMAPGVGKPSGGRRLLGFTDSRQGSARLAVRLQQEAERNRVRSVLYHQLAASRKPAQTSDAEADAKELRKALRVTGSAGLRSMLEAKEKEIAAARARAGVGTLSWSEALDALSDDASLRAMHKAFNDLTGSGQSLREFAGFCLYREFFRRPKRMNSAETMGLISLRYPSLEDVAAPLGWPMAVADWHSFLKLVVDFFLRDVSAVDIDDDHLRWMGVPVRKRYVQGPGSEAALTRRHRGWPRWELNRRPSRLPRLVRDAAGLDDSDASRDRVNEALRHAWDALRDYLQLRADGYVLRLADTAELSELRTAAVCPYTARVLVTSLKGLSAYLPQRGLAEVCGTYGPPRVPKAYWHDSSGRVADREEVDEWLEHDEEVVAARSLGVWSNLNDRVVAGAPYYAVAE
;
A
#
# COMPACT_ATOMS: atom_id res chain seq x y z
N MET A 1 1.92 -31.96 6.86
CA MET A 1 2.93 -30.92 7.17
C MET A 1 2.17 -29.65 7.47
N THR A 2 2.29 -29.11 8.68
CA THR A 2 1.84 -27.75 8.98
C THR A 2 2.61 -26.81 8.05
N GLU A 3 1.93 -26.01 7.22
CA GLU A 3 2.55 -24.97 6.40
C GLU A 3 3.20 -23.95 7.34
N ALA A 4 4.45 -24.17 7.75
CA ALA A 4 5.22 -23.21 8.50
C ALA A 4 5.52 -21.99 7.62
N THR A 5 5.60 -20.81 8.22
CA THR A 5 5.98 -19.58 7.51
C THR A 5 7.39 -19.72 6.93
N ARG A 6 7.50 -19.72 5.60
CA ARG A 6 8.79 -19.69 4.88
C ARG A 6 9.28 -18.25 4.78
N ILE A 7 10.04 -17.80 5.78
CA ILE A 7 10.63 -16.46 5.87
C ILE A 7 11.54 -16.17 4.67
N SER A 8 12.32 -17.15 4.20
CA SER A 8 13.18 -16.99 3.03
C SER A 8 12.37 -16.63 1.77
N ALA A 9 11.32 -17.40 1.51
CA ALA A 9 10.41 -17.17 0.39
C ALA A 9 9.70 -15.82 0.52
N LEU A 10 9.26 -15.45 1.74
CA LEU A 10 8.66 -14.16 2.03
C LEU A 10 9.59 -12.98 1.68
N ILE A 11 10.87 -13.03 2.08
CA ILE A 11 11.85 -11.97 1.82
C ILE A 11 12.05 -11.79 0.31
N SER A 12 12.23 -12.90 -0.42
CA SER A 12 12.42 -12.89 -1.87
C SER A 12 11.17 -12.37 -2.60
N ASP A 13 9.99 -12.86 -2.23
CA ASP A 13 8.71 -12.44 -2.80
C ASP A 13 8.43 -10.95 -2.55
N LEU A 14 8.71 -10.44 -1.35
CA LEU A 14 8.49 -9.03 -1.03
C LEU A 14 9.35 -8.12 -1.91
N ALA A 15 10.64 -8.39 -2.05
CA ALA A 15 11.53 -7.59 -2.90
C ALA A 15 11.08 -7.63 -4.37
N THR A 16 10.88 -8.85 -4.90
CA THR A 16 10.57 -9.08 -6.31
C THR A 16 9.21 -8.49 -6.69
N ARG A 17 8.16 -8.79 -5.91
CA ARG A 17 6.80 -8.33 -6.21
C ARG A 17 6.66 -6.83 -6.06
N SER A 18 7.33 -6.21 -5.07
CA SER A 18 7.35 -4.76 -4.92
C SER A 18 8.08 -4.07 -6.08
N GLY A 19 9.23 -4.59 -6.52
CA GLY A 19 9.93 -4.04 -7.68
C GLY A 19 9.06 -4.06 -8.94
N ARG A 20 8.42 -5.20 -9.22
CA ARG A 20 7.47 -5.34 -10.34
C ARG A 20 6.28 -4.38 -10.24
N ALA A 21 5.71 -4.23 -9.05
CA ALA A 21 4.60 -3.32 -8.81
C ALA A 21 5.01 -1.86 -9.06
N ILE A 22 6.15 -1.43 -8.52
CA ILE A 22 6.69 -0.08 -8.70
C ILE A 22 6.91 0.23 -10.19
N MET A 23 7.55 -0.68 -10.93
CA MET A 23 7.80 -0.49 -12.36
C MET A 23 6.50 -0.32 -13.16
N SER A 24 5.48 -1.12 -12.85
CA SER A 24 4.15 -1.01 -13.46
C SER A 24 3.46 0.32 -13.14
N GLN A 25 3.64 0.85 -11.92
CA GLN A 25 3.02 2.11 -11.51
C GLN A 25 3.69 3.33 -12.14
N LEU A 26 5.01 3.34 -12.26
CA LEU A 26 5.75 4.47 -12.81
C LEU A 26 5.45 4.71 -14.30
N GLY A 27 5.13 3.66 -15.07
CA GLY A 27 4.70 3.77 -16.47
C GLY A 27 5.70 4.57 -17.32
N LEU A 28 6.98 4.25 -17.18
CA LEU A 28 8.11 4.98 -17.75
C LEU A 28 8.24 4.70 -19.23
N ARG A 29 8.53 5.73 -20.05
CA ARG A 29 8.72 5.59 -21.50
C ARG A 29 10.12 5.09 -21.90
N SER A 30 11.17 5.49 -21.17
CA SER A 30 12.56 5.18 -21.51
C SER A 30 12.92 3.74 -21.14
N GLN A 31 13.38 2.95 -22.11
CA GLN A 31 13.85 1.58 -21.86
C GLN A 31 15.08 1.59 -20.95
N ALA A 32 16.05 2.49 -21.19
CA ALA A 32 17.26 2.58 -20.38
C ALA A 32 16.95 2.85 -18.90
N LEU A 33 15.98 3.72 -18.62
CA LEU A 33 15.52 3.98 -17.26
C LEU A 33 14.80 2.77 -16.66
N ARG A 34 13.98 2.06 -17.44
CA ARG A 34 13.32 0.83 -16.99
C ARG A 34 14.33 -0.25 -16.61
N ASP A 35 15.32 -0.50 -17.46
CA ASP A 35 16.36 -1.51 -17.22
C ASP A 35 17.16 -1.19 -15.97
N HIS A 36 17.56 0.08 -15.80
CA HIS A 36 18.32 0.53 -14.63
C HIS A 36 17.53 0.36 -13.33
N LEU A 37 16.26 0.78 -13.30
CA LEU A 37 15.42 0.66 -12.10
C LEU A 37 15.06 -0.79 -11.79
N THR A 38 14.85 -1.62 -12.81
CA THR A 38 14.59 -3.06 -12.64
C THR A 38 15.79 -3.73 -11.98
N ALA A 39 17.01 -3.46 -12.46
CA ALA A 39 18.24 -3.95 -11.85
C ALA A 39 18.45 -3.39 -10.43
N LEU A 40 18.07 -2.13 -10.17
CA LEU A 40 18.17 -1.51 -8.85
C LEU A 40 17.24 -2.17 -7.83
N TYR A 41 15.98 -2.42 -8.21
CA TYR A 41 14.99 -3.03 -7.32
C TYR A 41 15.17 -4.54 -7.13
N ALA A 42 15.87 -5.21 -8.07
CA ALA A 42 16.24 -6.62 -7.97
C ALA A 42 17.46 -6.88 -7.05
N ARG A 43 18.09 -5.83 -6.51
CA ARG A 43 19.23 -5.98 -5.58
C ARG A 43 18.82 -6.72 -4.31
N GLU A 44 19.76 -7.50 -3.79
CA GLU A 44 19.57 -8.24 -2.55
C GLU A 44 19.26 -7.29 -1.36
N PRO A 45 18.42 -7.74 -0.41
CA PRO A 45 18.15 -6.98 0.81
C PRO A 45 19.41 -6.50 1.52
N GLY A 46 19.43 -5.22 1.89
CA GLY A 46 20.57 -4.59 2.59
C GLY A 46 21.64 -3.97 1.68
N GLN A 47 21.60 -4.20 0.37
CA GLN A 47 22.45 -3.47 -0.57
C GLN A 47 21.95 -2.01 -0.74
N PRO A 48 22.85 -1.04 -1.02
CA PRO A 48 22.44 0.33 -1.30
C PRO A 48 21.40 0.40 -2.43
N GLY A 49 20.24 0.98 -2.15
CA GLY A 49 19.15 1.10 -3.12
C GLY A 49 18.27 -0.15 -3.29
N ALA A 50 18.50 -1.23 -2.54
CA ALA A 50 17.55 -2.34 -2.46
C ALA A 50 16.22 -1.88 -1.82
N LEU A 51 15.10 -2.53 -2.16
CA LEU A 51 13.80 -2.21 -1.58
C LEU A 51 13.68 -2.63 -0.11
N LEU A 52 14.36 -3.70 0.27
CA LEU A 52 14.43 -4.20 1.63
C LEU A 52 15.80 -3.89 2.25
N ALA A 53 15.81 -3.50 3.52
CA ALA A 53 17.04 -3.49 4.31
C ALA A 53 17.51 -4.92 4.62
N ASP A 54 18.73 -5.06 5.14
CA ASP A 54 19.25 -6.35 5.64
C ASP A 54 18.30 -6.84 6.75
N PRO A 55 17.60 -7.98 6.58
CA PRO A 55 16.62 -8.45 7.56
C PRO A 55 17.24 -8.57 8.94
N VAL A 56 16.53 -8.11 9.98
CA VAL A 56 17.03 -8.17 11.36
C VAL A 56 16.23 -9.22 12.13
N PHE A 57 16.92 -10.11 12.81
CA PHE A 57 16.31 -11.12 13.66
C PHE A 57 16.61 -10.85 15.13
N GLU A 58 15.65 -11.16 15.99
CA GLU A 58 15.73 -10.99 17.44
C GLU A 58 15.25 -12.27 18.14
N GLY A 59 15.99 -12.73 19.14
CA GLY A 59 15.55 -13.79 20.04
C GLY A 59 14.42 -13.29 20.95
N ALA A 60 13.22 -13.85 20.78
CA ALA A 60 12.02 -13.51 21.52
C ALA A 60 11.84 -14.38 22.78
N PHE A 61 12.94 -14.65 23.50
CA PHE A 61 12.93 -15.44 24.73
C PHE A 61 12.03 -14.83 25.81
N GLY A 62 11.46 -15.67 26.67
CA GLY A 62 10.66 -15.24 27.80
C GLY A 62 11.45 -14.37 28.79
N TRP A 63 10.76 -13.80 29.77
CA TRP A 63 11.39 -13.03 30.85
C TRP A 63 11.56 -13.90 32.09
N ARG A 64 12.63 -13.65 32.86
CA ARG A 64 12.90 -14.40 34.09
C ARG A 64 11.86 -14.07 35.16
N PHE A 65 11.24 -15.09 35.73
CA PHE A 65 10.34 -14.96 36.86
C PHE A 65 11.11 -14.74 38.16
N ALA A 66 10.53 -13.97 39.08
CA ALA A 66 10.94 -13.88 40.48
C ALA A 66 10.75 -15.22 41.20
N GLU A 67 11.37 -15.38 42.36
CA GLU A 67 11.22 -16.62 43.15
C GLU A 67 9.88 -16.68 43.88
N THR A 68 9.43 -15.54 44.43
CA THR A 68 8.22 -15.38 45.24
C THR A 68 7.00 -15.08 44.37
N ASP A 69 5.85 -15.66 44.69
CA ASP A 69 4.56 -15.37 44.03
C ASP A 69 3.82 -14.22 44.74
N MET A 70 2.69 -13.77 44.15
CA MET A 70 1.91 -12.65 44.73
C MET A 70 1.42 -12.93 46.17
N ALA A 71 1.06 -14.18 46.48
CA ALA A 71 0.67 -14.58 47.83
C ALA A 71 1.83 -14.47 48.84
N GLY A 72 3.02 -14.89 48.42
CA GLY A 72 4.24 -14.72 49.19
C GLY A 72 4.59 -13.25 49.42
N LEU A 73 4.47 -12.42 48.38
CA LEU A 73 4.72 -10.97 48.50
C LEU A 73 3.75 -10.29 49.46
N ALA A 74 2.47 -10.70 49.50
CA ALA A 74 1.53 -10.25 50.52
C ALA A 74 1.93 -10.71 51.92
N SER A 75 2.41 -11.95 52.06
CA SER A 75 2.85 -12.52 53.34
C SER A 75 4.10 -11.83 53.89
N THR A 76 5.00 -11.36 53.02
CA THR A 76 6.18 -10.56 53.42
C THR A 76 5.84 -9.11 53.80
N GLY A 77 4.60 -8.66 53.55
CA GLY A 77 4.16 -7.29 53.81
C GLY A 77 4.53 -6.27 52.73
N LEU A 78 5.19 -6.69 51.63
CA LEU A 78 5.50 -5.82 50.50
C LEU A 78 4.23 -5.33 49.80
N LEU A 79 3.24 -6.22 49.63
CA LEU A 79 1.94 -5.90 49.03
C LEU A 79 0.80 -6.12 50.03
N ASN A 80 -0.26 -5.34 49.90
CA ASN A 80 -1.46 -5.49 50.71
C ASN A 80 -2.27 -6.72 50.24
N PRO A 81 -2.74 -7.60 51.16
CA PRO A 81 -3.59 -8.73 50.80
C PRO A 81 -4.84 -8.37 50.01
N ASP A 82 -5.43 -7.19 50.24
CA ASP A 82 -6.63 -6.72 49.53
C ASP A 82 -6.32 -6.37 48.08
N LEU A 83 -5.14 -5.77 47.81
CA LEU A 83 -4.68 -5.51 46.44
C LEU A 83 -4.45 -6.82 45.68
N VAL A 84 -3.77 -7.78 46.30
CA VAL A 84 -3.54 -9.09 45.71
C VAL A 84 -4.87 -9.83 45.46
N ALA A 85 -5.86 -9.69 46.35
CA ALA A 85 -7.19 -10.25 46.15
C ALA A 85 -7.95 -9.60 45.00
N ALA A 86 -7.90 -8.26 44.88
CA ALA A 86 -8.53 -7.49 43.81
C ALA A 86 -7.96 -7.86 42.44
N MET A 87 -6.63 -7.89 42.31
CA MET A 87 -5.98 -8.26 41.05
C MET A 87 -6.23 -9.71 40.65
N ALA A 88 -6.36 -10.63 41.62
CA ALA A 88 -6.62 -12.04 41.33
C ALA A 88 -8.07 -12.32 40.89
N ASN A 89 -9.02 -11.45 41.22
CA ASN A 89 -10.45 -11.67 40.98
C ASN A 89 -11.12 -10.44 40.35
N PRO A 90 -10.72 -10.03 39.11
CA PRO A 90 -11.41 -8.95 38.42
C PRO A 90 -12.85 -9.33 38.07
N PRO A 91 -13.74 -8.35 37.78
CA PRO A 91 -15.08 -8.62 37.27
C PRO A 91 -15.06 -9.55 36.05
N GLY A 92 -16.09 -10.40 35.90
CA GLY A 92 -16.08 -11.49 34.89
C GLY A 92 -15.82 -11.05 33.44
N GLU A 93 -16.25 -9.84 33.05
CA GLU A 93 -15.98 -9.26 31.73
C GLU A 93 -14.51 -8.84 31.50
N LEU A 94 -13.73 -8.71 32.59
CA LEU A 94 -12.32 -8.29 32.61
C LEU A 94 -11.37 -9.42 33.05
N GLY A 95 -11.83 -10.67 32.99
CA GLY A 95 -11.10 -11.85 33.47
C GLY A 95 -9.71 -12.03 32.83
N GLU A 96 -9.50 -11.53 31.61
CA GLU A 96 -8.21 -11.58 30.92
C GLU A 96 -7.11 -10.75 31.61
N HIS A 97 -7.47 -9.80 32.48
CA HIS A 97 -6.54 -8.99 33.26
C HIS A 97 -6.30 -9.53 34.67
N ALA A 98 -6.76 -10.73 34.98
CA ALA A 98 -6.51 -11.35 36.27
C ALA A 98 -5.00 -11.56 36.49
N PHE A 99 -4.52 -11.22 37.68
CA PHE A 99 -3.16 -11.50 38.15
C PHE A 99 -3.25 -12.46 39.34
N PRO A 100 -3.21 -13.79 39.09
CA PRO A 100 -3.49 -14.79 40.12
C PRO A 100 -2.53 -14.75 41.31
N ARG A 101 -3.01 -15.20 42.48
CA ARG A 101 -2.22 -15.25 43.72
C ARG A 101 -0.94 -16.10 43.63
N ASN A 102 -0.99 -17.18 42.83
CA ASN A 102 0.14 -18.09 42.59
C ASN A 102 1.02 -17.67 41.40
N ARG A 103 0.74 -16.53 40.77
CA ARG A 103 1.58 -16.01 39.68
C ARG A 103 2.85 -15.43 40.26
N LYS A 104 3.98 -15.84 39.70
CA LYS A 104 5.28 -15.19 39.96
C LYS A 104 5.39 -13.96 39.05
N PRO A 105 5.65 -12.75 39.58
CA PRO A 105 5.98 -11.61 38.74
C PRO A 105 7.33 -11.84 38.05
N PHE A 106 7.65 -11.02 37.06
CA PHE A 106 9.01 -11.01 36.51
C PHE A 106 10.00 -10.39 37.50
N LEU A 107 11.26 -10.79 37.41
CA LEU A 107 12.31 -10.33 38.33
C LEU A 107 12.45 -8.80 38.35
N HIS A 108 12.36 -8.16 37.18
CA HIS A 108 12.40 -6.70 37.08
C HIS A 108 11.16 -6.01 37.65
N GLN A 109 10.00 -6.66 37.64
CA GLN A 109 8.79 -6.13 38.28
C GLN A 109 8.97 -6.09 39.79
N GLU A 110 9.41 -7.19 40.41
CA GLU A 110 9.66 -7.26 41.85
C GLU A 110 10.74 -6.26 42.28
N ALA A 111 11.81 -6.10 41.49
CA ALA A 111 12.86 -5.11 41.73
C ALA A 111 12.30 -3.67 41.72
N CYS A 112 11.44 -3.33 40.74
CA CYS A 112 10.76 -2.04 40.70
C CYS A 112 9.88 -1.83 41.93
N TRP A 113 9.12 -2.85 42.35
CA TRP A 113 8.22 -2.74 43.49
C TRP A 113 8.97 -2.47 44.78
N LYS A 114 10.10 -3.16 45.02
CA LYS A 114 10.97 -2.92 46.18
C LYS A 114 11.52 -1.50 46.23
N LEU A 115 11.99 -0.98 45.08
CA LEU A 115 12.52 0.39 45.00
C LEU A 115 11.43 1.46 45.16
N LEU A 116 10.30 1.29 44.47
CA LEU A 116 9.23 2.29 44.42
C LEU A 116 8.41 2.34 45.71
N LEU A 117 8.33 1.25 46.47
CA LEU A 117 7.63 1.19 47.76
C LEU A 117 8.54 1.55 48.95
N ASP A 118 9.79 1.96 48.72
CA ASP A 118 10.66 2.48 49.76
C ASP A 118 10.05 3.74 50.42
N GLU A 119 10.33 3.93 51.71
CA GLU A 119 9.87 5.09 52.48
C GLU A 119 10.40 6.40 51.89
N VAL A 120 11.67 6.40 51.43
CA VAL A 120 12.28 7.53 50.73
C VAL A 120 11.91 7.44 49.25
N PRO A 121 11.28 8.46 48.65
CA PRO A 121 10.88 8.43 47.24
C PRO A 121 12.05 8.12 46.30
N GLN A 122 11.98 6.95 45.65
CA GLN A 122 12.88 6.53 44.58
C GLN A 122 12.19 6.69 43.23
N SER A 123 12.98 7.00 42.19
CA SER A 123 12.53 7.08 40.80
C SER A 123 13.17 5.98 39.97
N VAL A 124 12.43 5.40 39.04
CA VAL A 124 12.87 4.23 38.27
C VAL A 124 12.66 4.45 36.78
N LEU A 125 13.68 4.14 35.98
CA LEU A 125 13.54 3.93 34.55
C LEU A 125 13.53 2.43 34.24
N VAL A 126 12.43 1.93 33.71
CA VAL A 126 12.28 0.53 33.32
C VAL A 126 12.68 0.37 31.86
N SER A 127 13.77 -0.36 31.61
CA SER A 127 14.26 -0.67 30.27
C SER A 127 14.03 -2.15 29.96
N SER A 128 12.99 -2.45 29.18
CA SER A 128 12.70 -3.83 28.77
C SER A 128 11.92 -3.88 27.46
N GLY A 129 11.90 -5.05 26.83
CA GLY A 129 11.22 -5.27 25.56
C GLY A 129 9.69 -5.33 25.68
N THR A 130 8.98 -5.38 24.55
CA THR A 130 7.53 -5.50 24.53
C THR A 130 7.05 -6.81 25.17
N GLY A 131 5.90 -6.77 25.86
CA GLY A 131 5.36 -7.94 26.56
C GLY A 131 6.09 -8.35 27.85
N SER A 132 7.02 -7.52 28.34
CA SER A 132 7.72 -7.74 29.63
C SER A 132 6.90 -7.36 30.86
N GLY A 133 5.67 -6.88 30.68
CA GLY A 133 4.87 -6.32 31.76
C GLY A 133 5.48 -5.04 32.37
N LYS A 134 5.88 -4.09 31.51
CA LYS A 134 6.34 -2.74 31.91
C LYS A 134 5.28 -2.00 32.75
N THR A 135 4.01 -2.16 32.40
CA THR A 135 2.90 -1.49 33.10
C THR A 135 2.83 -1.91 34.57
N GLU A 136 2.96 -3.21 34.84
CA GLU A 136 2.91 -3.79 36.19
C GLU A 136 4.06 -3.27 37.06
N CYS A 137 5.19 -2.87 36.49
CA CYS A 137 6.35 -2.35 37.23
C CYS A 137 6.00 -1.09 38.02
N PHE A 138 5.11 -0.24 37.49
CA PHE A 138 4.69 1.01 38.13
C PHE A 138 3.24 0.99 38.63
N LEU A 139 2.34 0.28 37.96
CA LEU A 139 0.92 0.32 38.31
C LEU A 139 0.66 -0.38 39.64
N VAL A 140 1.32 -1.52 39.89
CA VAL A 140 1.21 -2.26 41.15
C VAL A 140 1.65 -1.41 42.35
N PRO A 141 2.85 -0.79 42.38
CA PRO A 141 3.26 0.02 43.53
C PRO A 141 2.42 1.30 43.70
N ILE A 142 1.92 1.89 42.60
CA ILE A 142 0.98 3.02 42.69
C ILE A 142 -0.33 2.58 43.36
N LEU A 143 -0.91 1.45 42.93
CA LEU A 143 -2.14 0.93 43.54
C LEU A 143 -1.91 0.53 45.01
N GLU A 144 -0.76 -0.06 45.32
CA GLU A 144 -0.38 -0.41 46.69
C GLU A 144 -0.34 0.83 47.61
N ASP A 145 0.30 1.91 47.15
CA ASP A 145 0.34 3.19 47.86
C ASP A 145 -1.07 3.77 48.08
N LEU A 146 -1.94 3.73 47.07
CA LEU A 146 -3.32 4.20 47.18
C LEU A 146 -4.17 3.32 48.10
N VAL A 147 -4.02 2.00 48.06
CA VAL A 147 -4.74 1.06 48.93
C VAL A 147 -4.34 1.28 50.39
N ARG A 148 -3.05 1.53 50.67
CA ARG A 148 -2.58 1.88 52.02
C ARG A 148 -3.11 3.24 52.49
N GLU A 149 -3.08 4.27 51.63
CA GLU A 149 -3.64 5.59 51.96
C GLU A 149 -5.15 5.48 52.22
N ARG A 150 -5.87 4.74 51.39
CA ARG A 150 -7.31 4.51 51.52
C ARG A 150 -7.65 3.80 52.83
N SER A 151 -6.86 2.82 53.25
CA SER A 151 -7.06 2.15 54.55
C SER A 151 -6.88 3.11 55.74
N ALA A 152 -6.09 4.17 55.59
CA ALA A 152 -5.91 5.19 56.62
C ALA A 152 -6.96 6.32 56.55
N ASN A 153 -7.34 6.76 55.34
CA ASN A 153 -8.06 8.02 55.11
C ASN A 153 -9.46 7.84 54.50
N GLY A 154 -9.82 6.63 54.07
CA GLY A 154 -11.06 6.34 53.35
C GLY A 154 -11.04 6.89 51.92
N TYR A 155 -12.06 7.66 51.57
CA TYR A 155 -12.26 8.20 50.22
C TYR A 155 -11.13 9.15 49.79
N LEU A 156 -10.53 8.88 48.63
CA LEU A 156 -9.42 9.67 48.12
C LEU A 156 -9.92 10.77 47.16
N ASP A 157 -9.94 12.04 47.58
CA ASP A 157 -10.21 13.23 46.72
C ASP A 157 -8.90 13.95 46.37
N GLY A 158 -8.65 14.24 45.08
CA GLY A 158 -7.38 14.82 44.60
C GLY A 158 -6.49 13.85 43.79
N VAL A 159 -5.64 14.35 42.89
CA VAL A 159 -4.74 13.54 42.06
C VAL A 159 -3.48 13.16 42.84
N ARG A 160 -3.16 11.87 42.89
CA ARG A 160 -1.95 11.29 43.53
C ARG A 160 -0.94 10.79 42.50
N ALA A 161 -1.43 10.25 41.39
CA ALA A 161 -0.61 9.75 40.30
C ALA A 161 -1.05 10.31 38.95
N LEU A 162 -0.07 10.79 38.19
CA LEU A 162 -0.24 11.29 36.84
C LEU A 162 0.46 10.33 35.86
N PHE A 163 -0.26 9.83 34.86
CA PHE A 163 0.30 9.02 33.78
C PHE A 163 0.30 9.82 32.49
N LEU A 164 1.46 9.90 31.86
CA LEU A 164 1.66 10.60 30.59
C LEU A 164 1.98 9.60 29.50
N TYR A 165 1.06 9.51 28.55
CA TYR A 165 1.19 8.70 27.35
C TYR A 165 1.33 9.60 26.11
N PRO A 166 2.16 9.23 25.14
CA PRO A 166 2.33 10.02 23.91
C PRO A 166 1.10 9.95 22.99
N LEU A 167 0.29 8.88 23.07
CA LEU A 167 -0.83 8.62 22.16
C LEU A 167 -2.13 8.29 22.91
N ASN A 168 -3.27 8.80 22.43
CA ASN A 168 -4.59 8.49 22.98
C ASN A 168 -4.96 7.01 22.89
N ALA A 169 -4.45 6.30 21.88
CA ALA A 169 -4.63 4.85 21.75
C ALA A 169 -4.04 4.10 22.95
N LEU A 170 -2.85 4.51 23.41
CA LEU A 170 -2.22 3.92 24.59
C LEU A 170 -3.02 4.24 25.86
N ILE A 171 -3.53 5.47 25.99
CA ILE A 171 -4.44 5.84 27.09
C ILE A 171 -5.66 4.92 27.14
N ASN A 172 -6.32 4.73 26.00
CA ASN A 172 -7.52 3.90 25.90
C ASN A 172 -7.24 2.42 26.18
N SER A 173 -6.06 1.91 25.78
CA SER A 173 -5.64 0.52 26.05
C SER A 173 -5.49 0.19 27.54
N GLN A 174 -5.32 1.20 28.41
CA GLN A 174 -5.21 0.99 29.86
C GLN A 174 -6.56 0.91 30.57
N ARG A 175 -7.67 1.23 29.87
CA ARG A 175 -9.00 1.34 30.50
C ARG A 175 -9.43 0.05 31.18
N GLU A 176 -9.43 -1.05 30.43
CA GLU A 176 -9.93 -2.34 30.91
C GLU A 176 -9.05 -2.87 32.05
N ARG A 177 -7.72 -2.70 31.95
CA ARG A 177 -6.78 -3.04 33.01
C ARG A 177 -7.00 -2.22 34.29
N LEU A 178 -7.17 -0.91 34.18
CA LEU A 178 -7.44 -0.05 35.35
C LEU A 178 -8.78 -0.39 36.00
N ARG A 179 -9.84 -0.65 35.21
CA ARG A 179 -11.12 -1.14 35.76
C ARG A 179 -10.93 -2.47 36.48
N ALA A 180 -10.18 -3.40 35.89
CA ALA A 180 -9.99 -4.74 36.43
C ALA A 180 -9.40 -4.71 37.85
N TRP A 181 -8.51 -3.76 38.15
CA TRP A 181 -7.82 -3.69 39.44
C TRP A 181 -8.38 -2.62 40.38
N CYS A 182 -9.08 -1.59 39.89
CA CYS A 182 -9.66 -0.54 40.73
C CYS A 182 -11.11 -0.80 41.14
N ASP A 183 -11.92 -1.51 40.34
CA ASP A 183 -13.36 -1.69 40.60
C ASP A 183 -13.64 -2.38 41.95
N ALA A 184 -12.71 -3.24 42.42
CA ALA A 184 -12.79 -3.90 43.73
C ALA A 184 -12.77 -2.92 44.93
N PHE A 185 -12.24 -1.71 44.74
CA PHE A 185 -12.18 -0.65 45.75
C PHE A 185 -13.32 0.35 45.63
N GLY A 186 -14.27 0.11 44.73
CA GLY A 186 -15.46 0.95 44.55
C GLY A 186 -15.11 2.42 44.25
N PRO A 187 -15.83 3.39 44.84
CA PRO A 187 -15.60 4.81 44.57
C PRO A 187 -14.35 5.37 45.27
N ASP A 188 -13.63 4.59 46.08
CA ASP A 188 -12.51 5.10 46.87
C ASP A 188 -11.25 5.31 46.04
N ILE A 189 -10.98 4.40 45.09
CA ILE A 189 -9.83 4.46 44.17
C ILE A 189 -10.36 4.63 42.74
N ARG A 190 -10.53 5.90 42.34
CA ARG A 190 -11.04 6.27 41.01
C ARG A 190 -9.91 6.53 40.04
N PHE A 191 -10.20 6.43 38.75
CA PHE A 191 -9.30 6.91 37.70
C PHE A 191 -10.03 7.70 36.62
N CYS A 192 -9.33 8.59 35.92
CA CYS A 192 -9.87 9.33 34.79
C CYS A 192 -8.91 9.28 33.59
N LEU A 193 -9.45 8.97 32.40
CA LEU A 193 -8.75 9.11 31.13
C LEU A 193 -9.03 10.52 30.59
N TYR A 194 -8.16 11.47 30.92
CA TYR A 194 -8.30 12.88 30.58
C TYR A 194 -7.59 13.19 29.27
N ASN A 195 -8.33 13.19 28.16
CA ASN A 195 -7.82 13.45 26.82
C ASN A 195 -8.75 14.39 26.03
N GLY A 196 -8.46 14.60 24.74
CA GLY A 196 -9.28 15.45 23.86
C GLY A 196 -10.72 14.96 23.68
N GLU A 197 -10.98 13.65 23.87
CA GLU A 197 -12.28 13.00 23.70
C GLU A 197 -13.12 12.97 24.98
N THR A 198 -12.56 13.34 26.14
CA THR A 198 -13.28 13.38 27.41
C THR A 198 -14.43 14.38 27.35
N ARG A 199 -15.67 13.87 27.40
CA ARG A 199 -16.91 14.66 27.32
C ARG A 199 -17.03 15.60 28.53
N LEU A 200 -17.73 16.73 28.33
CA LEU A 200 -17.99 17.67 29.42
C LEU A 200 -18.83 17.04 30.54
N SER A 201 -19.87 16.29 30.16
CA SER A 201 -20.77 15.54 31.03
C SER A 201 -21.22 14.24 30.36
N VAL A 202 -21.67 13.27 31.16
CA VAL A 202 -22.30 12.02 30.70
C VAL A 202 -23.57 11.76 31.53
N PRO A 203 -24.54 10.98 31.03
CA PRO A 203 -25.68 10.52 31.82
C PRO A 203 -25.24 9.72 33.06
N ALA A 204 -25.98 9.85 34.16
CA ALA A 204 -25.67 9.15 35.41
C ALA A 204 -25.68 7.61 35.26
N SER A 205 -26.53 7.08 34.37
CA SER A 205 -26.57 5.64 34.05
C SER A 205 -25.32 5.15 33.31
N GLU A 206 -24.74 5.98 32.44
CA GLU A 206 -23.46 5.68 31.75
C GLU A 206 -22.30 5.70 32.76
N GLN A 207 -22.27 6.70 33.64
CA GLN A 207 -21.26 6.80 34.71
C GLN A 207 -21.34 5.65 35.72
N ALA A 208 -22.54 5.21 36.11
CA ALA A 208 -22.72 4.10 37.04
C ALA A 208 -22.22 2.76 36.47
N ARG A 209 -22.28 2.58 35.15
CA ARG A 209 -21.77 1.38 34.45
C ARG A 209 -20.24 1.39 34.28
N ALA A 210 -19.59 2.53 34.46
CA ALA A 210 -18.17 2.70 34.22
C ALA A 210 -17.27 2.26 35.40
N GLY A 211 -17.87 1.79 36.50
CA GLY A 211 -17.14 1.35 37.69
C GLY A 211 -16.31 2.48 38.30
N ALA A 212 -15.02 2.23 38.53
CA ALA A 212 -14.07 3.18 39.08
C ALA A 212 -13.67 4.32 38.11
N GLN A 213 -14.06 4.25 36.83
CA GLN A 213 -13.69 5.25 35.82
C GLN A 213 -14.59 6.50 35.88
N GLN A 214 -14.01 7.68 36.02
CA GLN A 214 -14.70 8.94 35.78
C GLN A 214 -14.70 9.28 34.28
N LEU A 215 -15.88 9.43 33.67
CA LEU A 215 -16.05 9.60 32.22
C LEU A 215 -16.10 11.06 31.76
N SER A 216 -16.25 12.03 32.67
CA SER A 216 -16.53 13.42 32.31
C SER A 216 -15.61 14.43 32.98
N ARG A 217 -15.35 15.55 32.28
CA ARG A 217 -14.58 16.67 32.81
C ARG A 217 -15.25 17.30 34.02
N ARG A 218 -16.59 17.37 34.02
CA ARG A 218 -17.35 17.88 35.17
C ARG A 218 -17.10 17.05 36.43
N ALA A 219 -17.21 15.72 36.33
CA ALA A 219 -16.94 14.83 37.46
C ALA A 219 -15.49 14.97 37.97
N LEU A 220 -14.51 15.03 37.05
CA LEU A 220 -13.11 15.21 37.39
C LEU A 220 -12.83 16.55 38.11
N ARG A 221 -13.48 17.65 37.68
CA ARG A 221 -13.33 18.97 38.31
C ARG A 221 -14.01 19.05 39.68
N GLU A 222 -15.15 18.38 39.84
CA GLU A 222 -15.92 18.37 41.10
C GLU A 222 -15.23 17.52 42.18
N SER A 223 -14.73 16.33 41.81
CA SER A 223 -13.93 15.47 42.67
C SER A 223 -12.84 14.77 41.85
N PRO A 224 -11.59 15.28 41.88
CA PRO A 224 -10.50 14.71 41.10
C PRO A 224 -10.19 13.27 41.52
N ALA A 225 -10.05 12.38 40.52
CA ALA A 225 -9.60 11.02 40.74
C ALA A 225 -8.13 10.96 41.20
N PRO A 226 -7.77 10.01 42.10
CA PRO A 226 -6.38 9.79 42.51
C PRO A 226 -5.47 9.35 41.36
N LEU A 227 -5.99 8.66 40.34
CA LEU A 227 -5.25 8.26 39.14
C LEU A 227 -5.71 9.09 37.93
N LEU A 228 -4.81 9.89 37.36
CA LEU A 228 -5.10 10.71 36.18
C LEU A 228 -4.23 10.27 35.00
N VAL A 229 -4.85 9.74 33.94
CA VAL A 229 -4.16 9.32 32.71
C VAL A 229 -4.39 10.35 31.61
N THR A 230 -3.33 10.94 31.08
CA THR A 230 -3.42 12.05 30.11
C THR A 230 -2.24 12.06 29.13
N ASN A 231 -2.18 13.09 28.28
CA ASN A 231 -1.08 13.37 27.36
C ASN A 231 -0.52 14.78 27.63
N SER A 232 0.64 15.11 27.05
CA SER A 232 1.30 16.41 27.25
C SER A 232 0.40 17.60 26.92
N THR A 233 -0.33 17.54 25.81
CA THR A 233 -1.24 18.61 25.37
C THR A 233 -2.35 18.88 26.36
N MET A 234 -2.99 17.84 26.88
CA MET A 234 -4.09 17.98 27.84
C MET A 234 -3.61 18.38 29.22
N LEU A 235 -2.41 17.96 29.60
CA LEU A 235 -1.73 18.44 30.79
C LEU A 235 -1.45 19.95 30.72
N GLU A 236 -0.97 20.45 29.57
CA GLU A 236 -0.80 21.89 29.34
C GLU A 236 -2.12 22.65 29.45
N TYR A 237 -3.18 22.13 28.82
CA TYR A 237 -4.50 22.74 28.94
C TYR A 237 -4.98 22.81 30.38
N MET A 238 -4.76 21.75 31.18
CA MET A 238 -5.13 21.75 32.61
C MET A 238 -4.45 22.86 33.40
N LEU A 239 -3.20 23.21 33.06
CA LEU A 239 -2.46 24.28 33.71
C LEU A 239 -2.92 25.69 33.32
N VAL A 240 -3.54 25.85 32.15
CA VAL A 240 -3.88 27.17 31.58
C VAL A 240 -5.38 27.46 31.65
N ARG A 241 -6.25 26.44 31.56
CA ARG A 241 -7.70 26.62 31.55
C ARG A 241 -8.24 26.95 32.94
N ALA A 242 -8.96 28.06 33.02
CA ALA A 242 -9.60 28.50 34.25
C ALA A 242 -10.58 27.44 34.80
N GLU A 243 -11.28 26.70 33.92
CA GLU A 243 -12.24 25.69 34.35
C GLU A 243 -11.61 24.43 34.96
N ASP A 244 -10.33 24.14 34.66
CA ASP A 244 -9.62 22.97 35.17
C ASP A 244 -8.90 23.23 36.51
N ARG A 245 -8.85 24.50 36.93
CA ARG A 245 -8.24 24.95 38.20
C ARG A 245 -8.68 24.16 39.45
N PRO A 246 -9.96 23.76 39.61
CA PRO A 246 -10.38 22.96 40.76
C PRO A 246 -9.62 21.64 40.91
N ILE A 247 -9.14 21.06 39.80
CA ILE A 247 -8.33 19.83 39.81
C ILE A 247 -7.03 20.10 40.58
N LEU A 248 -6.35 21.20 40.28
CA LEU A 248 -5.09 21.59 40.93
C LEU A 248 -5.30 21.99 42.40
N GLU A 249 -6.32 22.80 42.68
CA GLU A 249 -6.60 23.30 44.03
C GLU A 249 -6.91 22.16 45.02
N ARG A 250 -7.71 21.18 44.61
CA ARG A 250 -8.05 20.01 45.42
C ARG A 250 -6.91 19.00 45.54
N SER A 251 -5.95 19.02 44.61
CA SER A 251 -4.81 18.10 44.59
C SER A 251 -3.52 18.70 45.19
N ASN A 252 -3.64 19.87 45.82
CA ASN A 252 -2.52 20.65 46.30
C ASN A 252 -1.68 19.88 47.34
N GLY A 253 -0.41 19.63 47.04
CA GLY A 253 0.53 18.88 47.88
C GLY A 253 0.33 17.36 47.88
N MET A 254 -0.56 16.82 47.03
CA MET A 254 -0.95 15.39 47.06
C MET A 254 -0.27 14.53 45.98
N LEU A 255 0.33 15.14 44.96
CA LEU A 255 0.95 14.41 43.84
C LEU A 255 2.21 13.68 44.33
N ARG A 256 2.20 12.35 44.25
CA ARG A 256 3.31 11.48 44.68
C ARG A 256 3.95 10.71 43.52
N TRP A 257 3.26 10.60 42.38
CA TRP A 257 3.71 9.78 41.25
C TRP A 257 3.55 10.49 39.92
N ILE A 258 4.59 10.44 39.09
CA ILE A 258 4.53 10.84 37.69
C ILE A 258 5.10 9.71 36.84
N VAL A 259 4.28 9.15 35.95
CA VAL A 259 4.66 8.09 35.02
C VAL A 259 4.81 8.65 33.63
N LEU A 260 5.97 8.43 33.00
CA LEU A 260 6.30 8.77 31.62
C LEU A 260 6.38 7.47 30.82
N ASP A 261 5.30 7.12 30.13
CA ASP A 261 5.31 5.92 29.29
C ASP A 261 5.96 6.21 27.93
N GLU A 262 6.72 5.23 27.42
CA GLU A 262 7.49 5.32 26.18
C GLU A 262 8.39 6.56 26.11
N ALA A 263 9.17 6.76 27.18
CA ALA A 263 10.05 7.91 27.36
C ALA A 263 11.09 8.09 26.24
N HIS A 264 11.42 7.02 25.51
CA HIS A 264 12.27 7.04 24.32
C HIS A 264 11.70 7.87 23.15
N THR A 265 10.41 8.20 23.18
CA THR A 265 9.78 9.10 22.20
C THR A 265 10.13 10.56 22.44
N TYR A 266 10.50 10.93 23.68
CA TYR A 266 10.90 12.29 24.03
C TYR A 266 12.39 12.47 23.78
N VAL A 267 12.76 12.91 22.57
CA VAL A 267 14.15 13.21 22.19
C VAL A 267 14.32 14.65 21.73
N GLY A 268 15.53 15.18 21.87
CA GLY A 268 15.87 16.53 21.41
C GLY A 268 15.00 17.62 22.07
N SER A 269 14.41 18.49 21.26
CA SER A 269 13.58 19.61 21.74
C SER A 269 12.34 19.14 22.51
N GLN A 270 11.73 18.00 22.14
CA GLN A 270 10.55 17.47 22.84
C GLN A 270 10.86 17.07 24.29
N ALA A 271 12.04 16.52 24.55
CA ALA A 271 12.48 16.20 25.91
C ALA A 271 12.60 17.46 26.77
N ALA A 272 13.15 18.55 26.20
CA ALA A 272 13.28 19.83 26.90
C ALA A 272 11.91 20.46 27.21
N GLU A 273 10.97 20.42 26.27
CA GLU A 273 9.59 20.88 26.48
C GLU A 273 8.89 20.07 27.58
N MET A 274 9.04 18.74 27.55
CA MET A 274 8.48 17.87 28.59
C MET A 274 9.05 18.19 29.97
N ALA A 275 10.37 18.37 30.09
CA ALA A 275 11.00 18.73 31.37
C ALA A 275 10.46 20.06 31.93
N LEU A 276 10.28 21.08 31.08
CA LEU A 276 9.69 22.36 31.48
C LEU A 276 8.22 22.23 31.86
N LEU A 277 7.46 21.41 31.14
CA LEU A 277 6.07 21.11 31.47
C LEU A 277 5.96 20.45 32.85
N LEU A 278 6.77 19.42 33.13
CA LEU A 278 6.77 18.74 34.43
C LEU A 278 7.14 19.67 35.58
N ARG A 279 8.10 20.58 35.39
CA ARG A 279 8.42 21.62 36.39
C ARG A 279 7.22 22.52 36.70
N ARG A 280 6.49 22.96 35.66
CA ARG A 280 5.26 23.75 35.84
C ARG A 280 4.16 22.96 36.53
N VAL A 281 4.03 21.67 36.22
CA VAL A 281 3.08 20.78 36.91
C VAL A 281 3.41 20.66 38.38
N MET A 282 4.64 20.28 38.74
CA MET A 282 5.03 20.17 40.15
C MET A 282 4.80 21.47 40.91
N HIS A 283 5.15 22.62 40.32
CA HIS A 283 4.88 23.92 40.90
C HIS A 283 3.36 24.18 41.09
N ALA A 284 2.53 23.82 40.10
CA ALA A 284 1.08 23.98 40.18
C ALA A 284 0.43 23.06 41.23
N PHE A 285 0.97 21.85 41.41
CA PHE A 285 0.57 20.91 42.47
C PHE A 285 1.24 21.21 43.82
N LYS A 286 2.15 22.20 43.90
CA LYS A 286 2.94 22.59 45.08
C LYS A 286 3.69 21.42 45.74
N VAL A 287 4.34 20.62 44.92
CA VAL A 287 5.22 19.53 45.35
C VAL A 287 6.65 19.77 44.87
N ASP A 288 7.63 19.32 45.64
CA ASP A 288 9.03 19.32 45.25
C ASP A 288 9.39 18.01 44.51
N PRO A 289 10.28 18.03 43.51
CA PRO A 289 10.72 16.81 42.82
C PRO A 289 11.20 15.69 43.76
N SER A 290 11.80 16.02 44.91
CA SER A 290 12.27 15.04 45.89
C SER A 290 11.17 14.29 46.64
N GLN A 291 9.92 14.77 46.55
CA GLN A 291 8.72 14.16 47.14
C GLN A 291 7.97 13.26 46.15
N VAL A 292 8.31 13.34 44.87
CA VAL A 292 7.61 12.66 43.77
C VAL A 292 8.45 11.51 43.25
N ARG A 293 7.81 10.35 43.06
CA ARG A 293 8.39 9.20 42.38
C ARG A 293 8.15 9.33 40.88
N PHE A 294 9.22 9.42 40.12
CA PHE A 294 9.16 9.40 38.66
C PHE A 294 9.38 7.99 38.16
N VAL A 295 8.48 7.51 37.31
CA VAL A 295 8.66 6.23 36.62
C VAL A 295 8.66 6.47 35.13
N ALA A 296 9.75 6.12 34.45
CA ALA A 296 9.81 6.16 33.00
C ALA A 296 9.86 4.74 32.45
N THR A 297 9.10 4.44 31.39
CA THR A 297 9.29 3.20 30.64
C THR A 297 9.97 3.49 29.32
N SER A 298 10.87 2.62 28.92
CA SER A 298 11.52 2.71 27.63
C SER A 298 11.65 1.32 27.03
N ALA A 299 11.52 1.23 25.70
CA ALA A 299 12.08 0.09 24.98
C ALA A 299 13.60 0.03 25.23
N THR A 300 14.19 -1.15 25.06
CA THR A 300 15.60 -1.42 25.33
C THR A 300 16.49 -0.43 24.56
N ILE A 301 17.20 0.45 25.27
CA ILE A 301 18.22 1.32 24.69
C ILE A 301 19.56 0.60 24.84
N GLY A 302 20.19 0.27 23.72
CA GLY A 302 21.47 -0.43 23.68
C GLY A 302 22.65 0.54 23.66
N GLY A 303 23.77 0.13 24.26
CA GLY A 303 25.03 0.88 24.25
C GLY A 303 25.85 0.63 25.53
N PRO A 304 27.19 0.78 25.49
CA PRO A 304 28.04 0.56 26.66
C PRO A 304 27.76 1.54 27.81
N GLU A 305 27.18 2.71 27.54
CA GLU A 305 26.83 3.74 28.54
C GLU A 305 25.31 3.94 28.70
N ALA A 306 24.49 3.07 28.10
CA ALA A 306 23.04 3.27 28.03
C ALA A 306 22.38 3.40 29.41
N GLU A 307 22.83 2.63 30.40
CA GLU A 307 22.31 2.72 31.78
C GLU A 307 22.60 4.09 32.41
N VAL A 308 23.82 4.61 32.23
CA VAL A 308 24.23 5.92 32.75
C VAL A 308 23.45 7.04 32.08
N ASP A 309 23.29 6.96 30.75
CA ASP A 309 22.54 7.93 29.97
C ASP A 309 21.06 7.94 30.32
N LEU A 310 20.44 6.77 30.48
CA LEU A 310 19.04 6.62 30.89
C LEU A 310 18.81 7.18 32.30
N LYS A 311 19.74 6.90 33.22
CA LYS A 311 19.70 7.43 34.59
C LYS A 311 19.79 8.96 34.58
N ARG A 312 20.74 9.52 33.83
CA ARG A 312 20.89 10.98 33.66
C ARG A 312 19.65 11.60 33.03
N PHE A 313 19.13 11.00 31.96
CA PHE A 313 17.92 11.47 31.28
C PHE A 313 16.74 11.60 32.25
N LEU A 314 16.44 10.55 33.02
CA LEU A 314 15.34 10.60 33.97
C LEU A 314 15.59 11.65 35.07
N ALA A 315 16.82 11.75 35.58
CA ALA A 315 17.19 12.78 36.56
C ALA A 315 16.98 14.21 36.00
N ASP A 316 17.40 14.47 34.77
CA ASP A 316 17.29 15.80 34.14
C ASP A 316 15.83 16.18 33.83
N VAL A 317 15.05 15.22 33.34
CA VAL A 317 13.62 15.42 33.00
C VAL A 317 12.77 15.60 34.26
N SER A 318 13.05 14.82 35.32
CA SER A 318 12.29 14.87 36.57
C SER A 318 12.74 15.97 37.53
N GLY A 319 14.03 16.33 37.50
CA GLY A 319 14.67 17.11 38.56
C GLY A 319 14.92 16.32 39.86
N ALA A 320 14.75 14.99 39.85
CA ALA A 320 15.01 14.15 41.01
C ALA A 320 16.52 14.00 41.28
N PRO A 321 16.94 13.84 42.55
CA PRO A 321 18.33 13.58 42.90
C PRO A 321 18.87 12.32 42.21
N ALA A 322 20.04 12.40 41.57
CA ALA A 322 20.58 11.29 40.77
C ALA A 322 20.88 10.02 41.59
N ASP A 323 21.14 10.14 42.89
CA ASP A 323 21.29 9.02 43.82
C ASP A 323 19.97 8.27 44.10
N ARG A 324 18.82 8.92 43.84
CA ARG A 324 17.47 8.34 43.97
C ARG A 324 16.88 7.86 42.63
N VAL A 325 17.65 7.92 41.55
CA VAL A 325 17.23 7.44 40.23
C VAL A 325 17.89 6.09 39.93
N HIS A 326 17.09 5.10 39.60
CA HIS A 326 17.54 3.73 39.31
C HIS A 326 17.12 3.33 37.90
N VAL A 327 17.94 2.51 37.25
CA VAL A 327 17.57 1.87 35.98
C VAL A 327 17.36 0.38 36.27
N VAL A 328 16.18 -0.12 35.91
CA VAL A 328 15.85 -1.54 36.08
C VAL A 328 15.67 -2.15 34.70
N THR A 329 16.52 -3.11 34.37
CA THR A 329 16.51 -3.82 33.09
C THR A 329 15.77 -5.14 33.20
N GLY A 330 15.02 -5.51 32.15
CA GLY A 330 14.41 -6.84 32.07
C GLY A 330 15.45 -7.92 31.76
N ASP A 331 15.41 -9.04 32.49
CA ASP A 331 16.26 -10.20 32.25
C ASP A 331 15.55 -11.26 31.40
N ARG A 332 16.15 -11.63 30.27
CA ARG A 332 15.64 -12.73 29.43
C ARG A 332 15.94 -14.08 30.09
N TYR A 333 14.94 -14.96 30.11
CA TYR A 333 15.12 -16.37 30.42
C TYR A 333 15.51 -17.12 29.15
N VAL A 334 16.80 -17.45 29.03
CA VAL A 334 17.33 -18.28 27.95
C VAL A 334 17.64 -19.66 28.54
N PRO A 335 16.84 -20.70 28.22
CA PRO A 335 17.12 -22.06 28.68
C PRO A 335 18.55 -22.50 28.34
N SER A 336 19.24 -23.12 29.29
CA SER A 336 20.57 -23.68 29.05
C SER A 336 20.46 -24.88 28.13
N LEU A 337 21.32 -24.95 27.11
CA LEU A 337 21.41 -26.13 26.26
C LEU A 337 22.30 -27.21 26.93
N PRO A 338 22.02 -28.51 26.72
CA PRO A 338 22.89 -29.56 27.19
C PRO A 338 24.31 -29.42 26.61
N ALA A 339 25.31 -29.85 27.38
CA ALA A 339 26.67 -29.99 26.90
C ALA A 339 26.71 -31.06 25.79
N VAL A 340 27.55 -30.83 24.79
CA VAL A 340 27.74 -31.76 23.67
C VAL A 340 29.22 -32.15 23.68
N ASP A 341 29.50 -33.43 23.85
CA ASP A 341 30.86 -33.98 23.78
C ASP A 341 31.21 -34.28 22.31
N GLY A 342 32.23 -33.61 21.74
CA GLY A 342 32.71 -33.81 20.35
C GLY A 342 32.50 -32.61 19.40
N GLU A 343 32.96 -32.73 18.14
CA GLU A 343 32.65 -31.75 17.08
C GLU A 343 31.17 -31.87 16.67
N GLY A 344 30.44 -30.74 16.66
CA GLY A 344 29.02 -30.71 16.31
C GLY A 344 28.76 -31.20 14.89
N THR A 345 27.65 -31.91 14.68
CA THR A 345 27.30 -32.46 13.36
C THR A 345 26.43 -31.46 12.61
N ASP A 346 27.04 -30.68 11.71
CA ASP A 346 26.33 -29.72 10.84
C ASP A 346 25.81 -30.35 9.53
N THR A 347 25.87 -31.69 9.39
CA THR A 347 25.52 -32.42 8.15
C THR A 347 24.19 -33.17 8.20
N ALA A 348 23.41 -33.04 9.28
CA ALA A 348 22.14 -33.76 9.40
C ALA A 348 21.08 -33.10 8.51
N ASP A 349 20.45 -33.89 7.64
CA ASP A 349 19.20 -33.45 6.99
C ASP A 349 18.15 -33.29 8.10
N LEU A 350 17.76 -32.03 8.34
CA LEU A 350 16.79 -31.69 9.38
C LEU A 350 15.34 -31.86 8.90
N ASP A 351 15.11 -32.29 7.66
CA ASP A 351 13.77 -32.56 7.13
C ASP A 351 13.23 -33.91 7.65
N GLY A 352 11.96 -33.94 8.04
CA GLY A 352 11.26 -35.16 8.48
C GLY A 352 11.27 -35.47 9.98
N PHE A 353 11.97 -34.69 10.81
CA PHE A 353 11.90 -34.82 12.27
C PHE A 353 10.60 -34.22 12.84
N ALA A 354 10.01 -34.88 13.84
CA ALA A 354 8.94 -34.28 14.64
C ALA A 354 9.47 -33.11 15.49
N GLU A 355 8.64 -32.13 15.85
CA GLU A 355 9.06 -30.90 16.58
C GLU A 355 9.83 -31.19 17.88
N GLN A 356 9.48 -32.27 18.58
CA GLN A 356 10.12 -32.73 19.82
C GLN A 356 11.49 -33.36 19.59
N ASP A 357 11.65 -34.14 18.52
CA ASP A 357 12.92 -34.75 18.14
C ASP A 357 13.88 -33.71 17.55
N LEU A 358 13.34 -32.73 16.83
CA LEU A 358 14.08 -31.64 16.22
C LEU A 358 14.83 -30.80 17.26
N PHE A 359 14.24 -30.55 18.44
CA PHE A 359 14.92 -29.82 19.51
C PHE A 359 16.20 -30.54 19.96
N GLY A 360 16.14 -31.86 20.13
CA GLY A 360 17.29 -32.67 20.53
C GLY A 360 18.40 -32.68 19.48
N VAL A 361 18.04 -32.75 18.19
CA VAL A 361 18.98 -32.66 17.07
C VAL A 361 19.65 -31.28 17.02
N LEU A 362 18.87 -30.20 17.13
CA LEU A 362 19.39 -28.82 17.11
C LEU A 362 20.33 -28.53 18.29
N CYS A 363 20.12 -29.18 19.45
CA CYS A 363 21.04 -29.07 20.57
C CYS A 363 22.45 -29.57 20.25
N ARG A 364 22.62 -30.46 19.26
CA ARG A 364 23.92 -31.02 18.80
C ARG A 364 24.45 -30.34 17.53
N HIS A 365 23.66 -29.46 16.91
CA HIS A 365 24.03 -28.77 15.68
C HIS A 365 24.83 -27.50 15.99
N GLY A 366 26.06 -27.40 15.47
CA GLY A 366 27.00 -26.30 15.74
C GLY A 366 26.46 -24.94 15.29
N ALA A 367 26.02 -24.84 14.03
CA ALA A 367 25.44 -23.61 13.49
C ALA A 367 24.19 -23.15 14.26
N ALA A 368 23.29 -24.06 14.64
CA ALA A 368 22.08 -23.71 15.39
C ALA A 368 22.41 -23.12 16.78
N ARG A 369 23.39 -23.70 17.48
CA ARG A 369 23.89 -23.16 18.76
C ARG A 369 24.54 -21.79 18.58
N ALA A 370 25.31 -21.58 17.51
CA ALA A 370 25.93 -20.29 17.22
C ALA A 370 24.87 -19.20 16.97
N LEU A 371 23.84 -19.50 16.18
CA LEU A 371 22.71 -18.61 15.93
C LEU A 371 21.95 -18.29 17.23
N ARG A 372 21.59 -19.32 18.02
CA ARG A 372 20.93 -19.14 19.33
C ARG A 372 21.77 -18.27 20.26
N SER A 373 23.08 -18.51 20.34
CA SER A 373 23.99 -17.74 21.19
C SER A 373 24.07 -16.27 20.77
N SER A 374 24.11 -15.98 19.47
CA SER A 374 24.10 -14.59 18.99
C SER A 374 22.79 -13.87 19.30
N LEU A 375 21.65 -14.54 19.06
CA LEU A 375 20.32 -13.95 19.20
C LEU A 375 19.79 -13.93 20.64
N ALA A 376 20.41 -14.67 21.56
CA ALA A 376 20.08 -14.64 22.99
C ALA A 376 20.37 -13.27 23.64
N GLY A 377 21.36 -12.54 23.15
CA GLY A 377 21.79 -11.27 23.74
C GLY A 377 21.25 -10.02 23.05
N ARG A 378 21.27 -9.98 21.71
CA ARG A 378 20.89 -8.80 20.92
C ARG A 378 20.34 -9.15 19.55
N PRO A 379 19.55 -8.26 18.92
CA PRO A 379 19.17 -8.42 17.52
C PRO A 379 20.42 -8.45 16.61
N ALA A 380 20.36 -9.21 15.53
CA ALA A 380 21.43 -9.30 14.54
C ALA A 380 20.87 -9.33 13.12
N SER A 381 21.61 -8.75 12.17
CA SER A 381 21.22 -8.80 10.76
C SER A 381 21.47 -10.18 10.15
N LEU A 382 20.72 -10.53 9.11
CA LEU A 382 20.86 -11.80 8.39
C LEU A 382 22.29 -11.99 7.88
N ARG A 383 22.92 -10.93 7.36
CA ARG A 383 24.34 -10.96 6.96
C ARG A 383 25.28 -11.29 8.12
N THR A 384 25.00 -10.77 9.32
CA THR A 384 25.78 -11.08 10.53
C THR A 384 25.60 -12.54 10.94
N LEU A 385 24.35 -13.02 10.97
CA LEU A 385 23.99 -14.38 11.34
C LEU A 385 24.58 -15.40 10.37
N ARG A 386 24.57 -15.11 9.08
CA ARG A 386 25.24 -15.89 8.04
C ARG A 386 26.72 -16.08 8.34
N GLY A 387 27.41 -15.01 8.74
CA GLY A 387 28.83 -15.07 9.11
C GLY A 387 29.10 -15.91 10.37
N GLN A 388 28.17 -15.94 11.32
CA GLN A 388 28.27 -16.73 12.55
C GLN A 388 27.95 -18.21 12.34
N ALA A 389 26.89 -18.51 11.58
CA ALA A 389 26.53 -19.87 11.20
C ALA A 389 27.51 -20.47 10.19
N ARG A 390 28.19 -19.63 9.39
CA ARG A 390 29.04 -20.02 8.26
C ARG A 390 28.29 -20.84 7.19
N LEU A 391 27.00 -20.55 7.02
CA LEU A 391 26.12 -21.16 6.02
C LEU A 391 25.72 -20.14 4.95
N PRO A 392 25.25 -20.55 3.77
CA PRO A 392 24.54 -19.69 2.82
C PRO A 392 23.29 -19.00 3.43
N VAL A 393 22.74 -18.01 2.73
CA VAL A 393 21.57 -17.25 3.23
C VAL A 393 20.37 -18.16 3.39
N GLU A 394 20.10 -18.98 2.38
CA GLU A 394 18.95 -19.88 2.29
C GLU A 394 18.99 -20.90 3.43
N GLU A 395 20.14 -21.55 3.62
CA GLU A 395 20.38 -22.50 4.71
C GLU A 395 20.29 -21.84 6.09
N THR A 396 20.85 -20.62 6.24
CA THR A 396 20.74 -19.85 7.49
C THR A 396 19.27 -19.56 7.82
N THR A 397 18.47 -19.11 6.85
CA THR A 397 17.04 -18.83 7.05
C THR A 397 16.23 -20.09 7.34
N ALA A 398 16.48 -21.19 6.63
CA ALA A 398 15.82 -22.47 6.88
C ALA A 398 16.14 -23.00 8.28
N LEU A 399 17.39 -22.85 8.74
CA LEU A 399 17.79 -23.24 10.08
C LEU A 399 17.11 -22.38 11.15
N LEU A 400 16.99 -21.06 10.95
CA LEU A 400 16.24 -20.15 11.82
C LEU A 400 14.75 -20.53 11.91
N GLU A 401 14.12 -20.87 10.77
CA GLU A 401 12.72 -21.33 10.73
C GLU A 401 12.53 -22.61 11.54
N LYS A 402 13.36 -23.63 11.32
CA LYS A 402 13.33 -24.90 12.07
C LYS A 402 13.57 -24.68 13.57
N ALA A 403 14.55 -23.85 13.91
CA ALA A 403 14.85 -23.49 15.29
C ALA A 403 13.68 -22.76 16.00
N SER A 404 12.85 -22.04 15.25
CA SER A 404 11.72 -21.29 15.79
C SER A 404 10.49 -22.13 16.15
N VAL A 405 10.42 -23.36 15.65
CA VAL A 405 9.30 -24.28 15.90
C VAL A 405 9.67 -25.48 16.77
N ALA A 406 10.97 -25.80 16.88
CA ALA A 406 11.44 -26.92 17.69
C ALA A 406 11.19 -26.69 19.19
N ARG A 407 10.58 -27.67 19.87
CA ARG A 407 10.19 -27.59 21.29
C ARG A 407 10.74 -28.75 22.11
N ASN A 408 11.12 -28.50 23.36
CA ASN A 408 11.47 -29.57 24.30
C ASN A 408 10.23 -30.11 25.04
N GLY A 409 10.44 -31.05 25.97
CA GLY A 409 9.37 -31.63 26.80
C GLY A 409 8.73 -30.65 27.80
N ASP A 410 9.40 -29.53 28.11
CA ASP A 410 8.91 -28.46 28.99
C ASP A 410 8.21 -27.33 28.18
N ASP A 411 7.95 -27.56 26.88
CA ASP A 411 7.38 -26.61 25.91
C ASP A 411 8.26 -25.36 25.63
N ASP A 412 9.54 -25.38 26.02
CA ASP A 412 10.51 -24.35 25.62
C ASP A 412 10.87 -24.49 24.13
N VAL A 413 10.81 -23.38 23.41
CA VAL A 413 11.22 -23.29 22.00
C VAL A 413 12.75 -23.15 21.90
N PHE A 414 13.38 -23.83 20.94
CA PHE A 414 14.83 -23.77 20.73
C PHE A 414 15.32 -22.37 20.34
N LEU A 415 14.56 -21.62 19.56
CA LEU A 415 14.89 -20.22 19.28
C LEU A 415 13.60 -19.46 18.96
N PRO A 416 12.84 -19.00 19.97
CA PRO A 416 11.71 -18.13 19.70
C PRO A 416 12.23 -16.89 18.96
N LEU A 417 11.66 -16.59 17.80
CA LEU A 417 12.25 -15.67 16.84
C LEU A 417 11.26 -14.57 16.45
N ARG A 418 11.75 -13.34 16.35
CA ARG A 418 11.07 -12.24 15.69
C ARG A 418 11.93 -11.77 14.51
N ALA A 419 11.33 -11.69 13.33
CA ALA A 419 11.96 -11.12 12.14
C ALA A 419 11.43 -9.70 11.92
N HIS A 420 12.34 -8.76 11.68
CA HIS A 420 12.07 -7.36 11.40
C HIS A 420 12.48 -7.08 9.95
N LEU A 421 11.48 -6.86 9.09
CA LEU A 421 11.67 -6.58 7.66
C LEU A 421 11.33 -5.12 7.40
N PHE A 422 12.35 -4.33 7.00
CA PHE A 422 12.16 -2.91 6.70
C PHE A 422 12.08 -2.71 5.19
N HIS A 423 10.91 -2.29 4.73
CA HIS A 423 10.63 -2.00 3.32
C HIS A 423 10.58 -0.48 3.10
N ARG A 424 11.31 0.01 2.09
CA ARG A 424 11.34 1.44 1.77
C ARG A 424 10.27 1.80 0.74
N THR A 425 9.60 2.91 0.99
CA THR A 425 8.82 3.62 -0.05
C THR A 425 9.77 4.35 -1.02
N GLN A 426 9.25 4.81 -2.15
CA GLN A 426 10.02 5.65 -3.08
C GLN A 426 9.54 7.09 -3.01
N SER A 427 10.30 7.94 -2.34
CA SER A 427 10.00 9.37 -2.18
C SER A 427 10.19 10.20 -3.46
N GLY A 428 10.71 9.62 -4.54
CA GLY A 428 11.02 10.28 -5.80
C GLY A 428 12.29 9.72 -6.44
N LEU A 429 12.66 10.29 -7.59
CA LEU A 429 13.92 10.03 -8.27
C LEU A 429 14.60 11.37 -8.55
N TRP A 430 15.92 11.41 -8.45
CA TRP A 430 16.72 12.61 -8.76
C TRP A 430 17.81 12.22 -9.75
N ALA A 431 18.13 13.10 -10.69
CA ALA A 431 19.26 12.89 -11.57
C ALA A 431 20.20 14.09 -11.58
N CYS A 432 21.48 13.79 -11.78
CA CYS A 432 22.49 14.79 -12.04
C CYS A 432 22.25 15.43 -13.41
N VAL A 433 22.39 16.76 -13.47
CA VAL A 433 22.21 17.51 -14.72
C VAL A 433 23.39 17.36 -15.70
N ASN A 434 24.57 16.96 -15.20
CA ASN A 434 25.78 16.79 -16.01
C ASN A 434 25.72 15.52 -16.85
N ARG A 435 25.61 15.69 -18.18
CA ARG A 435 25.56 14.59 -19.16
C ARG A 435 26.84 13.76 -19.25
N SER A 436 27.98 14.33 -18.84
CA SER A 436 29.28 13.67 -18.82
C SER A 436 29.60 13.02 -17.46
N CYS A 437 28.62 12.95 -16.55
CA CYS A 437 28.82 12.37 -15.23
C CYS A 437 29.13 10.87 -15.33
N GLY A 438 30.30 10.45 -14.81
CA GLY A 438 30.75 9.06 -14.82
C GLY A 438 30.13 8.16 -13.72
N GLY A 439 29.19 8.66 -12.93
CA GLY A 439 28.55 7.87 -11.88
C GLY A 439 27.42 6.96 -12.41
N PRO A 440 26.91 6.02 -11.59
CA PRO A 440 25.92 5.04 -12.01
C PRO A 440 24.59 5.69 -12.41
N GLY A 441 24.05 5.30 -13.56
CA GLY A 441 22.77 5.79 -14.07
C GLY A 441 22.31 4.97 -15.27
N PRO A 442 21.09 5.21 -15.77
CA PRO A 442 20.65 4.67 -17.05
C PRO A 442 21.45 5.30 -18.20
N ARG A 443 21.49 4.62 -19.34
CA ARG A 443 22.10 5.16 -20.57
C ARG A 443 21.14 6.16 -21.23
N TRP A 444 21.25 7.43 -20.83
CA TRP A 444 20.45 8.57 -21.29
C TRP A 444 21.31 9.84 -21.37
N GLY A 445 20.82 10.93 -21.95
CA GLY A 445 21.52 12.23 -21.99
C GLY A 445 21.37 13.07 -20.71
N LEU A 446 21.34 12.41 -19.55
CA LEU A 446 21.45 13.00 -18.21
C LEU A 446 22.52 12.24 -17.41
N GLY A 447 22.88 12.73 -16.22
CA GLY A 447 23.89 12.10 -15.37
C GLY A 447 23.35 10.95 -14.48
N SER A 448 24.08 10.67 -13.40
CA SER A 448 23.72 9.62 -12.43
C SER A 448 22.33 9.78 -11.82
N LEU A 449 21.71 8.65 -11.48
CA LEU A 449 20.37 8.58 -10.89
C LEU A 449 20.45 8.27 -9.39
N PHE A 450 19.57 8.89 -8.61
CA PHE A 450 19.47 8.73 -7.16
C PHE A 450 18.02 8.48 -6.74
N THR A 451 17.81 7.60 -5.76
CA THR A 451 16.47 7.34 -5.16
C THR A 451 16.24 8.13 -3.87
N ALA A 452 17.25 8.83 -3.38
CA ALA A 452 17.18 9.69 -2.20
C ALA A 452 17.31 11.15 -2.65
N ARG A 453 16.62 12.05 -1.97
CA ARG A 453 16.66 13.48 -2.27
C ARG A 453 18.11 13.99 -2.20
N ARG A 454 18.53 14.68 -3.25
CA ARG A 454 19.86 15.29 -3.35
C ARG A 454 19.75 16.61 -4.10
N THR A 455 20.59 17.56 -3.70
CA THR A 455 20.75 18.86 -4.36
C THR A 455 22.02 18.89 -5.22
N GLN A 456 23.00 18.03 -4.92
CA GLN A 456 24.26 17.88 -5.64
C GLN A 456 24.59 16.41 -5.92
N CYS A 457 25.32 16.18 -7.01
CA CYS A 457 25.78 14.85 -7.40
C CYS A 457 27.01 14.43 -6.59
N SER A 458 27.00 13.23 -5.99
CA SER A 458 28.17 12.70 -5.26
C SER A 458 29.35 12.25 -6.14
N HIS A 459 29.23 12.36 -7.46
CA HIS A 459 30.24 11.88 -8.40
C HIS A 459 30.96 13.00 -9.17
N CYS A 460 30.30 14.14 -9.40
CA CYS A 460 30.85 15.26 -10.14
C CYS A 460 30.48 16.64 -9.57
N ASP A 461 29.84 16.67 -8.40
CA ASP A 461 29.40 17.88 -7.68
C ASP A 461 28.40 18.79 -8.43
N SER A 462 28.06 18.47 -9.68
CA SER A 462 27.04 19.20 -10.43
C SER A 462 25.66 19.08 -9.77
N PRO A 463 24.78 20.08 -9.96
CA PRO A 463 23.44 20.06 -9.38
C PRO A 463 22.63 18.82 -9.77
N ALA A 464 21.78 18.39 -8.84
CA ALA A 464 20.83 17.30 -9.02
C ALA A 464 19.41 17.80 -8.78
N PHE A 465 18.49 17.39 -9.66
CA PHE A 465 17.10 17.84 -9.66
C PHE A 465 16.15 16.65 -9.68
N GLU A 466 14.91 16.85 -9.24
CA GLU A 466 13.90 15.80 -9.20
C GLU A 466 13.44 15.43 -10.62
N LEU A 467 13.34 14.14 -10.88
CA LEU A 467 12.86 13.58 -12.15
C LEU A 467 11.34 13.51 -12.13
N VAL A 468 10.72 14.15 -13.11
CA VAL A 468 9.27 14.15 -13.34
C VAL A 468 8.96 13.56 -14.72
N ALA A 469 7.74 13.06 -14.91
CA ALA A 469 7.29 12.55 -16.21
C ALA A 469 6.04 13.29 -16.70
N CYS A 470 5.92 13.48 -18.02
CA CYS A 470 4.70 14.01 -18.61
C CYS A 470 3.54 13.00 -18.45
N GLY A 471 2.39 13.46 -17.96
CA GLY A 471 1.14 12.70 -17.83
C GLY A 471 0.49 12.32 -19.16
N GLU A 472 0.84 13.01 -20.25
CA GLU A 472 0.34 12.72 -21.59
C GLU A 472 1.23 11.71 -22.33
N CYS A 473 2.49 12.06 -22.62
CA CYS A 473 3.37 11.22 -23.46
C CYS A 473 4.40 10.38 -22.69
N GLY A 474 4.58 10.59 -21.38
CA GLY A 474 5.55 9.84 -20.59
C GLY A 474 7.02 10.23 -20.75
N ALA A 475 7.34 11.31 -21.48
CA ALA A 475 8.69 11.87 -21.52
C ALA A 475 9.14 12.37 -20.13
N HIS A 476 10.43 12.24 -19.80
CA HIS A 476 10.98 12.58 -18.49
C HIS A 476 11.76 13.89 -18.55
N TYR A 477 11.73 14.63 -17.45
CA TYR A 477 12.34 15.94 -17.31
C TYR A 477 12.91 16.10 -15.90
N LEU A 478 13.90 16.96 -15.75
CA LEU A 478 14.34 17.44 -14.45
C LEU A 478 13.59 18.71 -14.09
N ALA A 479 12.89 18.70 -12.97
CA ALA A 479 12.13 19.86 -12.48
C ALA A 479 13.00 20.73 -11.57
N ALA A 480 13.11 22.00 -11.91
CA ALA A 480 13.82 23.01 -11.12
C ALA A 480 12.97 24.27 -10.91
N GLU A 481 13.29 25.04 -9.89
CA GLU A 481 12.76 26.39 -9.66
C GLU A 481 13.83 27.41 -10.03
N GLU A 482 13.53 28.31 -10.96
CA GLU A 482 14.39 29.44 -11.25
C GLU A 482 14.08 30.60 -10.32
N THR A 483 15.13 31.12 -9.69
CA THR A 483 15.06 32.21 -8.72
C THR A 483 16.08 33.29 -9.04
N TYR A 484 15.73 34.53 -8.75
CA TYR A 484 16.64 35.67 -8.85
C TYR A 484 17.01 36.13 -7.44
N SER A 485 18.31 36.14 -7.15
CA SER A 485 18.82 36.59 -5.86
C SER A 485 19.11 38.08 -5.89
N VAL A 486 18.41 38.82 -5.03
CA VAL A 486 18.56 40.29 -4.92
C VAL A 486 19.92 40.68 -4.31
N SER A 487 20.53 39.82 -3.50
CA SER A 487 21.77 40.14 -2.77
C SER A 487 23.02 40.15 -3.65
N ASP A 488 23.05 39.34 -4.71
CA ASP A 488 24.19 39.21 -5.62
C ASP A 488 23.83 39.40 -7.10
N GLY A 489 22.54 39.59 -7.42
CA GLY A 489 22.07 39.83 -8.78
C GLY A 489 22.12 38.61 -9.70
N LEU A 490 22.31 37.41 -9.13
CA LEU A 490 22.48 36.17 -9.90
C LEU A 490 21.18 35.38 -10.04
N GLN A 491 20.98 34.79 -11.22
CA GLN A 491 19.92 33.81 -11.48
C GLN A 491 20.40 32.41 -11.08
N ARG A 492 19.55 31.65 -10.38
CA ARG A 492 19.86 30.31 -9.90
C ARG A 492 18.73 29.32 -10.15
N LEU A 493 19.11 28.11 -10.54
CA LEU A 493 18.27 26.93 -10.49
C LEU A 493 18.37 26.29 -9.10
N MET A 494 17.25 26.25 -8.41
CA MET A 494 17.12 25.63 -7.11
C MET A 494 16.29 24.34 -7.22
N PRO A 495 16.61 23.32 -6.42
CA PRO A 495 15.73 22.18 -6.22
C PRO A 495 14.37 22.66 -5.74
N ASN A 496 13.30 22.00 -6.20
CA ASN A 496 11.93 22.34 -5.79
C ASN A 496 11.82 22.40 -4.25
N SER A 497 11.52 23.58 -3.73
CA SER A 497 11.40 23.84 -2.30
C SER A 497 10.07 23.36 -1.74
N ARG A 498 9.06 23.14 -2.60
CA ARG A 498 7.78 22.59 -2.20
C ARG A 498 7.93 21.09 -1.94
N THR A 499 7.76 20.69 -0.68
CA THR A 499 7.18 19.39 -0.38
C THR A 499 5.66 19.60 -0.42
N PRO A 500 4.96 19.39 -1.55
CA PRO A 500 3.51 19.38 -1.47
C PRO A 500 3.13 18.34 -0.41
N VAL A 501 2.22 18.69 0.50
CA VAL A 501 1.50 17.72 1.31
C VAL A 501 0.61 16.98 0.32
N VAL A 502 1.21 16.07 -0.45
CA VAL A 502 0.48 15.25 -1.40
C VAL A 502 -0.21 14.19 -0.58
N ASP A 503 -1.52 14.12 -0.69
CA ASP A 503 -2.26 12.97 -0.20
C ASP A 503 -1.74 11.74 -0.95
N GLU A 504 -0.99 10.87 -0.26
CA GLU A 504 -0.38 9.68 -0.86
C GLU A 504 -1.42 8.74 -1.49
N PHE A 505 -2.70 8.86 -1.11
CA PHE A 505 -3.80 8.12 -1.71
C PHE A 505 -4.26 8.71 -3.06
N GLU A 506 -4.09 10.02 -3.30
CA GLU A 506 -4.42 10.66 -4.58
C GLU A 506 -3.44 10.26 -5.70
N LEU A 507 -2.21 9.87 -5.34
CA LEU A 507 -1.17 9.48 -6.29
C LEU A 507 -1.55 8.25 -7.15
N ASP A 508 -2.51 7.44 -6.68
CA ASP A 508 -2.85 6.15 -7.29
C ASP A 508 -4.17 6.15 -8.07
N VAL A 509 -4.85 7.29 -8.20
CA VAL A 509 -6.15 7.40 -8.85
C VAL A 509 -6.08 8.29 -10.10
N ASP A 510 -6.52 7.75 -11.25
CA ASP A 510 -6.77 8.53 -12.48
C ASP A 510 -8.09 9.34 -12.30
N VAL A 511 -8.06 10.45 -11.55
CA VAL A 511 -9.24 11.35 -11.40
C VAL A 511 -9.26 12.37 -12.54
N GLU A 512 -10.41 12.49 -13.23
CA GLU A 512 -10.69 13.68 -14.05
C GLU A 512 -11.09 14.83 -13.12
N TYR A 513 -10.17 15.76 -12.88
CA TYR A 513 -10.52 17.01 -12.21
C TYR A 513 -11.24 17.93 -13.22
N ASP A 514 -12.40 18.46 -12.82
CA ASP A 514 -13.05 19.53 -13.57
C ASP A 514 -12.13 20.76 -13.58
N GLU A 515 -12.02 21.42 -14.74
CA GLU A 515 -11.17 22.62 -14.97
C GLU A 515 -11.46 23.82 -14.02
N ALA A 516 -12.43 23.70 -13.10
CA ALA A 516 -12.94 24.81 -12.29
C ALA A 516 -12.56 24.80 -10.81
N ASP A 517 -11.92 23.74 -10.31
CA ASP A 517 -11.65 23.60 -8.86
C ASP A 517 -10.19 23.95 -8.45
N GLU A 518 -9.34 24.41 -9.37
CA GLU A 518 -7.98 24.82 -9.01
C GLU A 518 -7.87 26.35 -8.90
N THR A 519 -7.68 26.84 -7.67
CA THR A 519 -7.24 28.21 -7.42
C THR A 519 -5.72 28.25 -7.67
N PRO A 520 -5.20 29.08 -8.60
CA PRO A 520 -3.77 29.18 -8.79
C PRO A 520 -3.13 29.74 -7.52
N LEU A 521 -2.37 28.93 -6.80
CA LEU A 521 -1.51 29.40 -5.72
C LEU A 521 -0.38 30.21 -6.37
N PHE A 522 -0.47 31.53 -6.30
CA PHE A 522 0.57 32.45 -6.72
C PHE A 522 1.92 32.03 -6.09
N SER A 523 2.88 31.63 -6.93
CA SER A 523 4.28 31.41 -6.56
C SER A 523 5.10 32.57 -7.10
N THR A 524 6.05 33.06 -6.31
CA THR A 524 7.07 34.03 -6.76
C THR A 524 8.23 33.37 -7.53
N THR A 525 8.29 32.03 -7.59
CA THR A 525 9.32 31.24 -8.29
C THR A 525 8.81 30.76 -9.65
N THR A 526 9.69 30.77 -10.66
CA THR A 526 9.32 30.30 -12.01
C THR A 526 9.77 28.86 -12.22
N ARG A 527 8.86 27.94 -12.53
CA ARG A 527 9.21 26.54 -12.83
C ARG A 527 10.03 26.43 -14.12
N ARG A 528 11.01 25.54 -14.12
CA ARG A 528 11.83 25.14 -15.28
C ARG A 528 11.85 23.63 -15.44
N LEU A 529 11.94 23.20 -16.69
CA LEU A 529 12.22 21.81 -17.05
C LEU A 529 13.53 21.75 -17.80
N LEU A 530 14.39 20.84 -17.37
CA LEU A 530 15.61 20.50 -18.08
C LEU A 530 15.43 19.11 -18.69
N CYS A 531 15.96 18.92 -19.89
CA CYS A 531 15.89 17.62 -20.57
C CYS A 531 17.16 17.29 -21.33
N ASP A 532 17.18 16.04 -21.77
CA ASP A 532 18.00 15.60 -22.89
C ASP A 532 17.48 16.30 -24.17
N PRO A 533 18.34 16.97 -24.97
CA PRO A 533 17.95 17.61 -26.21
C PRO A 533 17.34 16.61 -27.21
N ASP A 534 17.79 15.35 -27.17
CA ASP A 534 17.29 14.29 -28.06
C ASP A 534 15.85 13.86 -27.73
N ASP A 535 15.33 14.23 -26.55
CA ASP A 535 13.97 13.92 -26.12
C ASP A 535 12.94 15.04 -26.39
N ALA A 536 13.36 16.14 -27.03
CA ALA A 536 12.53 17.30 -27.36
C ALA A 536 12.28 17.47 -28.87
N ASP A 537 11.03 17.77 -29.25
CA ASP A 537 10.65 18.08 -30.64
C ASP A 537 10.58 19.61 -30.89
N GLY A 538 10.89 20.44 -29.89
CA GLY A 538 10.76 21.89 -29.91
C GLY A 538 12.06 22.63 -29.59
N ALA A 539 12.05 23.95 -29.71
CA ALA A 539 13.21 24.79 -29.36
C ALA A 539 13.52 24.69 -27.85
N LEU A 540 14.81 24.62 -27.53
CA LEU A 540 15.35 24.61 -26.16
C LEU A 540 16.34 25.76 -26.01
N ASP A 541 16.38 26.35 -24.82
CA ASP A 541 17.41 27.32 -24.43
C ASP A 541 18.61 26.58 -23.87
N GLU A 542 19.81 26.87 -24.37
CA GLU A 542 21.05 26.31 -23.84
C GLU A 542 21.69 27.28 -22.83
N TRP A 543 22.03 26.77 -21.65
CA TRP A 543 22.62 27.52 -20.55
C TRP A 543 23.78 26.75 -19.92
N ILE A 544 24.68 27.46 -19.26
CA ILE A 544 25.71 26.87 -18.39
C ILE A 544 25.25 26.99 -16.95
N VAL A 545 25.29 25.87 -16.22
CA VAL A 545 25.01 25.78 -14.78
C VAL A 545 26.28 25.43 -14.01
N ASP A 546 26.63 26.23 -13.01
CA ASP A 546 27.74 25.92 -12.10
C ASP A 546 27.34 24.95 -10.96
N ALA A 547 28.29 24.61 -10.09
CA ALA A 547 28.06 23.70 -8.95
C ALA A 547 27.06 24.22 -7.89
N HIS A 548 26.79 25.53 -7.90
CA HIS A 548 25.83 26.20 -7.02
C HIS A 548 24.48 26.48 -7.70
N GLY A 549 24.30 26.04 -8.94
CA GLY A 549 23.08 26.23 -9.72
C GLY A 549 22.97 27.60 -10.38
N VAL A 550 24.04 28.41 -10.41
CA VAL A 550 24.03 29.73 -11.07
C VAL A 550 23.96 29.55 -12.59
N LEU A 551 23.04 30.28 -13.22
CA LEU A 551 22.87 30.31 -14.67
C LEU A 551 23.79 31.35 -15.30
N THR A 552 24.55 30.93 -16.32
CA THR A 552 25.45 31.81 -17.09
C THR A 552 25.37 31.45 -18.59
N GLN A 553 25.72 32.41 -19.47
CA GLN A 553 25.93 32.14 -20.89
C GLN A 553 27.41 31.86 -21.21
N ASP A 554 28.34 32.43 -20.43
CA ASP A 554 29.77 32.29 -20.57
C ASP A 554 30.39 32.04 -19.19
N GLY A 555 31.05 30.89 -18.97
CA GLY A 555 31.64 30.55 -17.67
C GLY A 555 32.00 29.08 -17.50
N GLU A 556 32.53 28.73 -16.32
CA GLU A 556 32.78 27.34 -15.92
C GLU A 556 31.47 26.69 -15.42
N GLY A 557 31.18 25.47 -15.89
CA GLY A 557 29.99 24.73 -15.50
C GLY A 557 29.63 23.64 -16.48
N VAL A 558 28.38 23.20 -16.45
CA VAL A 558 27.83 22.15 -17.32
C VAL A 558 26.74 22.72 -18.23
N SER A 559 26.77 22.36 -19.52
CA SER A 559 25.70 22.74 -20.45
C SER A 559 24.41 22.00 -20.11
N VAL A 560 23.32 22.75 -20.05
CA VAL A 560 21.98 22.27 -19.78
C VAL A 560 21.02 22.79 -20.84
N ALA A 561 20.09 21.93 -21.28
CA ALA A 561 19.03 22.33 -22.19
C ALA A 561 17.73 22.52 -21.41
N MET A 562 17.16 23.70 -21.52
CA MET A 562 16.00 24.16 -20.78
C MET A 562 14.82 24.40 -21.70
N VAL A 563 13.62 24.04 -21.23
CA VAL A 563 12.39 24.37 -21.94
C VAL A 563 12.15 25.89 -21.84
N PRO A 564 11.98 26.59 -22.97
CA PRO A 564 11.82 28.04 -22.97
C PRO A 564 10.56 28.48 -22.23
N LEU A 565 10.65 29.63 -21.58
CA LEU A 565 9.46 30.28 -21.04
C LEU A 565 8.62 30.87 -22.17
N SER A 566 7.31 30.67 -22.07
CA SER A 566 6.33 31.36 -22.90
C SER A 566 5.42 32.20 -22.02
N GLU A 567 4.68 33.15 -22.59
CA GLU A 567 3.66 33.93 -21.87
C GLU A 567 2.52 33.06 -21.30
N GLY A 568 2.45 31.79 -21.69
CA GLY A 568 1.45 30.81 -21.25
C GLY A 568 1.98 29.74 -20.27
N PRO A 569 1.11 28.79 -19.88
CA PRO A 569 1.50 27.67 -19.02
C PRO A 569 2.65 26.85 -19.63
N LEU A 570 3.55 26.38 -18.76
CA LEU A 570 4.63 25.46 -19.12
C LEU A 570 4.09 24.30 -19.95
N SER A 571 4.73 23.97 -21.07
CA SER A 571 4.27 22.90 -21.96
C SER A 571 5.31 21.81 -22.13
N CYS A 572 4.85 20.58 -22.37
CA CYS A 572 5.73 19.47 -22.66
C CYS A 572 6.40 19.67 -24.03
N PRO A 573 7.74 19.78 -24.13
CA PRO A 573 8.43 20.05 -25.39
C PRO A 573 8.28 18.92 -26.42
N ARG A 574 7.96 17.70 -25.96
CA ARG A 574 7.69 16.56 -26.85
C ARG A 574 6.26 16.52 -27.37
N CYS A 575 5.27 16.47 -26.48
CA CYS A 575 3.87 16.27 -26.89
C CYS A 575 3.04 17.56 -27.00
N GLY A 576 3.59 18.71 -26.64
CA GLY A 576 2.93 20.01 -26.66
C GLY A 576 1.77 20.18 -25.68
N ALA A 577 1.54 19.23 -24.77
CA ALA A 577 0.51 19.36 -23.75
C ALA A 577 0.87 20.50 -22.79
N SER A 578 -0.08 21.39 -22.52
CA SER A 578 0.09 22.49 -21.57
C SER A 578 -0.18 22.03 -20.14
N ASP A 579 0.71 22.39 -19.22
CA ASP A 579 0.59 22.12 -17.79
C ASP A 579 -0.41 23.08 -17.16
N ARG A 580 -1.50 22.51 -16.65
CA ARG A 580 -2.52 23.26 -15.92
C ARG A 580 -2.44 23.05 -14.40
N GLY A 581 -1.34 22.48 -13.91
CA GLY A 581 -1.08 22.29 -12.47
C GLY A 581 -0.51 20.92 -12.11
N ARG A 582 -0.81 19.89 -12.92
CA ARG A 582 -0.49 18.47 -12.64
C ARG A 582 0.04 17.67 -13.84
N LEU A 583 0.42 18.31 -14.95
CA LEU A 583 0.87 17.58 -16.14
C LEU A 583 2.18 16.82 -15.88
N PHE A 584 3.11 17.42 -15.15
CA PHE A 584 4.39 16.80 -14.81
C PHE A 584 4.28 16.10 -13.46
N ARG A 585 4.12 14.78 -13.51
CA ARG A 585 3.94 13.91 -12.35
C ARG A 585 5.29 13.55 -11.73
N GLU A 586 5.34 13.62 -10.41
CA GLU A 586 6.46 13.16 -9.61
C GLU A 586 6.49 11.61 -9.63
N LEU A 587 7.68 11.03 -9.67
CA LEU A 587 7.88 9.57 -9.75
C LEU A 587 7.95 8.96 -8.34
N ARG A 588 6.89 9.19 -7.56
CA ARG A 588 6.78 8.80 -6.15
C ARG A 588 5.88 7.59 -5.97
N ILE A 589 6.23 6.76 -5.00
CA ILE A 589 5.46 5.60 -4.55
C ILE A 589 5.29 5.70 -3.04
N GLY A 590 4.07 6.06 -2.61
CA GLY A 590 3.71 6.23 -1.21
C GLY A 590 3.50 4.90 -0.47
N ALA A 591 3.29 4.99 0.84
CA ALA A 591 2.99 3.85 1.68
C ALA A 591 1.70 3.09 1.28
N PRO A 592 0.59 3.76 0.89
CA PRO A 592 -0.63 3.08 0.47
C PRO A 592 -0.41 2.10 -0.69
N PHE A 593 0.35 2.51 -1.71
CA PHE A 593 0.71 1.64 -2.83
C PHE A 593 1.60 0.47 -2.40
N ALA A 594 2.64 0.74 -1.60
CA ALA A 594 3.55 -0.30 -1.14
C ALA A 594 2.80 -1.37 -0.32
N LEU A 595 1.92 -0.95 0.58
CA LEU A 595 1.12 -1.84 1.44
C LEU A 595 0.12 -2.69 0.64
N SER A 596 -0.44 -2.14 -0.44
CA SER A 596 -1.25 -2.87 -1.45
C SER A 596 -0.52 -4.08 -2.05
N THR A 597 0.82 -4.03 -2.10
CA THR A 597 1.65 -5.15 -2.52
C THR A 597 2.13 -6.01 -1.35
N ILE A 598 2.58 -5.40 -0.26
CA ILE A 598 3.20 -6.06 0.89
C ILE A 598 2.19 -6.93 1.66
N VAL A 599 1.02 -6.40 2.00
CA VAL A 599 0.02 -7.08 2.85
C VAL A 599 -0.42 -8.42 2.26
N PRO A 600 -0.92 -8.50 1.01
CA PRO A 600 -1.32 -9.78 0.42
C PRO A 600 -0.14 -10.74 0.23
N THR A 601 1.06 -10.25 -0.04
CA THR A 601 2.27 -11.10 -0.15
C THR A 601 2.62 -11.71 1.20
N ALA A 602 2.65 -10.90 2.27
CA ALA A 602 2.89 -11.37 3.63
C ALA A 602 1.81 -12.35 4.10
N LEU A 603 0.53 -12.02 3.85
CA LEU A 603 -0.60 -12.88 4.18
C LEU A 603 -0.46 -14.27 3.54
N ALA A 604 -0.02 -14.35 2.27
CA ALA A 604 0.14 -15.61 1.56
C ALA A 604 1.24 -16.54 2.13
N HIS A 605 2.12 -16.02 2.98
CA HIS A 605 3.17 -16.77 3.71
C HIS A 605 2.79 -17.07 5.17
N THR A 606 1.59 -16.66 5.61
CA THR A 606 1.07 -17.04 6.92
C THR A 606 0.40 -18.43 6.88
N PRO A 607 0.44 -19.20 7.97
CA PRO A 607 -0.22 -20.50 8.04
C PRO A 607 -1.74 -20.36 7.88
N ALA A 608 -2.35 -21.25 7.09
CA ALA A 608 -3.80 -21.36 7.02
C ALA A 608 -4.40 -21.83 8.37
N MET A 609 -5.60 -21.37 8.69
CA MET A 609 -6.39 -22.01 9.75
C MET A 609 -6.90 -23.35 9.21
N ALA A 610 -6.93 -24.38 10.06
CA ALA A 610 -7.19 -25.79 9.71
C ALA A 610 -8.04 -26.05 8.44
N PRO A 611 -7.62 -26.99 7.57
CA PRO A 611 -8.25 -27.26 6.28
C PRO A 611 -9.71 -27.74 6.48
N GLY A 612 -10.68 -27.00 5.96
CA GLY A 612 -12.10 -27.38 5.99
C GLY A 612 -13.08 -26.22 6.08
N VAL A 613 -12.63 -25.01 6.40
CA VAL A 613 -13.52 -23.83 6.44
C VAL A 613 -13.33 -22.99 5.19
N GLY A 614 -14.39 -22.77 4.41
CA GLY A 614 -14.43 -21.88 3.23
C GLY A 614 -14.25 -20.39 3.56
N LYS A 615 -13.29 -20.08 4.44
CA LYS A 615 -12.93 -18.73 4.86
C LYS A 615 -12.09 -18.05 3.78
N PRO A 616 -12.17 -16.71 3.65
CA PRO A 616 -11.26 -15.93 2.82
C PRO A 616 -9.79 -16.33 3.09
N SER A 617 -9.03 -16.55 2.02
CA SER A 617 -7.61 -16.93 2.02
C SER A 617 -7.24 -18.13 2.92
N GLY A 618 -8.17 -19.08 3.09
CA GLY A 618 -7.95 -20.24 3.97
C GLY A 618 -7.88 -19.87 5.45
N GLY A 619 -8.48 -18.75 5.86
CA GLY A 619 -8.47 -18.27 7.23
C GLY A 619 -7.13 -17.71 7.70
N ARG A 620 -6.18 -17.48 6.79
CA ARG A 620 -4.93 -16.76 7.05
C ARG A 620 -5.24 -15.38 7.66
N ARG A 621 -4.42 -14.95 8.62
CA ARG A 621 -4.62 -13.70 9.37
C ARG A 621 -3.34 -12.88 9.43
N LEU A 622 -3.51 -11.58 9.27
CA LEU A 622 -2.47 -10.58 9.43
C LEU A 622 -3.08 -9.41 10.21
N LEU A 623 -2.36 -8.92 11.20
CA LEU A 623 -2.73 -7.72 11.95
C LEU A 623 -1.78 -6.59 11.54
N GLY A 624 -2.34 -5.47 11.10
CA GLY A 624 -1.60 -4.27 10.73
C GLY A 624 -1.90 -3.12 11.69
N PHE A 625 -0.90 -2.29 11.94
CA PHE A 625 -1.05 -1.07 12.74
C PHE A 625 -0.59 0.13 11.90
N THR A 626 -1.30 1.24 12.03
CA THR A 626 -0.88 2.53 11.46
C THR A 626 -1.01 3.62 12.53
N ASP A 627 -0.21 4.67 12.42
CA ASP A 627 -0.22 5.85 13.30
C ASP A 627 -1.32 6.86 12.94
N SER A 628 -2.07 6.63 11.85
CA SER A 628 -3.13 7.51 11.37
C SER A 628 -4.46 6.77 11.25
N ARG A 629 -5.45 7.16 12.07
CA ARG A 629 -6.81 6.58 11.98
C ARG A 629 -7.43 6.78 10.59
N GLN A 630 -7.26 7.97 10.00
CA GLN A 630 -7.74 8.23 8.63
C GLN A 630 -6.97 7.40 7.60
N GLY A 631 -5.66 7.22 7.80
CA GLY A 631 -4.82 6.35 6.98
C GLY A 631 -5.28 4.89 7.03
N SER A 632 -5.55 4.36 8.23
CA SER A 632 -6.09 3.01 8.44
C SER A 632 -7.40 2.80 7.68
N ALA A 633 -8.38 3.70 7.84
CA ALA A 633 -9.68 3.57 7.19
C ALA A 633 -9.56 3.56 5.66
N ARG A 634 -8.78 4.49 5.09
CA ARG A 634 -8.57 4.57 3.63
C ARG A 634 -7.80 3.37 3.10
N LEU A 635 -6.79 2.90 3.83
CA LEU A 635 -6.02 1.72 3.47
C LEU A 635 -6.89 0.46 3.51
N ALA A 636 -7.72 0.29 4.54
CA ALA A 636 -8.62 -0.85 4.67
C ALA A 636 -9.58 -0.96 3.49
N VAL A 637 -10.24 0.14 3.14
CA VAL A 637 -11.15 0.21 1.97
C VAL A 637 -10.40 -0.12 0.68
N ARG A 638 -9.21 0.43 0.48
CA ARG A 638 -8.40 0.16 -0.71
C ARG A 638 -8.01 -1.31 -0.83
N LEU A 639 -7.46 -1.89 0.25
CA LEU A 639 -7.05 -3.29 0.27
C LEU A 639 -8.23 -4.24 0.02
N GLN A 640 -9.39 -3.92 0.59
CA GLN A 640 -10.64 -4.65 0.36
C GLN A 640 -11.04 -4.60 -1.12
N GLN A 641 -11.08 -3.41 -1.73
CA GLN A 641 -11.42 -3.25 -3.14
C GLN A 641 -10.42 -3.95 -4.07
N GLU A 642 -9.12 -3.90 -3.76
CA GLU A 642 -8.09 -4.60 -4.53
C GLU A 642 -8.25 -6.12 -4.43
N ALA A 643 -8.56 -6.67 -3.25
CA ALA A 643 -8.81 -8.09 -3.05
C ALA A 643 -10.01 -8.57 -3.89
N GLU A 644 -11.11 -7.81 -3.86
CA GLU A 644 -12.32 -8.11 -4.64
C GLU A 644 -12.04 -8.04 -6.16
N ARG A 645 -11.39 -6.97 -6.64
CA ARG A 645 -11.05 -6.81 -8.06
C ARG A 645 -10.13 -7.92 -8.55
N ASN A 646 -9.11 -8.28 -7.79
CA ASN A 646 -8.18 -9.35 -8.16
C ASN A 646 -8.90 -10.70 -8.26
N ARG A 647 -9.85 -10.99 -7.35
CA ARG A 647 -10.66 -12.21 -7.43
C ARG A 647 -11.57 -12.22 -8.65
N VAL A 648 -12.30 -11.13 -8.91
CA VAL A 648 -13.18 -10.99 -10.08
C VAL A 648 -12.39 -11.22 -11.38
N ARG A 649 -11.23 -10.55 -11.52
CA ARG A 649 -10.34 -10.72 -12.68
C ARG A 649 -9.88 -12.16 -12.84
N SER A 650 -9.48 -12.81 -11.75
CA SER A 650 -9.02 -14.21 -11.76
C SER A 650 -10.10 -15.18 -12.19
N VAL A 651 -11.33 -15.04 -11.66
CA VAL A 651 -12.47 -15.86 -12.06
C VAL A 651 -12.74 -15.70 -13.55
N LEU A 652 -12.86 -14.46 -14.04
CA LEU A 652 -13.15 -14.20 -15.46
C LEU A 652 -12.04 -14.71 -16.39
N TYR A 653 -10.78 -14.47 -16.03
CA TYR A 653 -9.63 -14.90 -16.82
C TYR A 653 -9.55 -16.43 -16.96
N HIS A 654 -9.73 -17.17 -15.86
CA HIS A 654 -9.70 -18.64 -15.94
C HIS A 654 -10.95 -19.24 -16.59
N GLN A 655 -12.11 -18.57 -16.49
CA GLN A 655 -13.32 -19.00 -17.19
C GLN A 655 -13.22 -18.79 -18.71
N LEU A 656 -12.55 -17.72 -19.15
CA LEU A 656 -12.17 -17.56 -20.55
C LEU A 656 -11.23 -18.70 -20.98
N ALA A 657 -10.19 -19.01 -20.20
CA ALA A 657 -9.31 -20.13 -20.52
C ALA A 657 -10.06 -21.47 -20.60
N ALA A 658 -11.08 -21.68 -19.75
CA ALA A 658 -11.93 -22.86 -19.77
C ALA A 658 -12.87 -22.94 -20.98
N SER A 659 -13.28 -21.79 -21.54
CA SER A 659 -14.22 -21.73 -22.67
C SER A 659 -13.56 -21.90 -24.04
N ARG A 660 -12.23 -22.10 -24.10
CA ARG A 660 -11.48 -22.36 -25.35
C ARG A 660 -12.01 -23.62 -26.04
N LYS A 661 -12.44 -23.47 -27.31
CA LYS A 661 -12.91 -24.59 -28.15
C LYS A 661 -11.94 -24.85 -29.31
N PRO A 662 -11.71 -26.12 -29.71
CA PRO A 662 -10.93 -26.44 -30.90
C PRO A 662 -11.64 -25.96 -32.18
N ALA A 663 -10.89 -25.83 -33.29
CA ALA A 663 -11.47 -25.47 -34.58
C ALA A 663 -12.43 -26.57 -35.05
N GLN A 664 -13.73 -26.29 -35.11
CA GLN A 664 -14.70 -27.17 -35.77
C GLN A 664 -14.82 -26.76 -37.24
N THR A 665 -13.97 -27.32 -38.10
CA THR A 665 -13.95 -27.02 -39.54
C THR A 665 -14.22 -28.21 -40.45
N SER A 666 -14.42 -29.41 -39.89
CA SER A 666 -14.56 -30.66 -40.66
C SER A 666 -15.64 -30.58 -41.74
N ASP A 667 -16.81 -30.06 -41.38
CA ASP A 667 -17.99 -30.08 -42.24
C ASP A 667 -17.88 -29.00 -43.32
N ALA A 668 -17.46 -27.79 -42.92
CA ALA A 668 -17.22 -26.69 -43.85
C ALA A 668 -16.07 -26.99 -44.84
N GLU A 669 -15.03 -27.72 -44.41
CA GLU A 669 -13.94 -28.18 -45.27
C GLU A 669 -14.40 -29.26 -46.26
N ALA A 670 -15.29 -30.16 -45.84
CA ALA A 670 -15.91 -31.15 -46.71
C ALA A 670 -16.80 -30.48 -47.78
N ASP A 671 -17.63 -29.53 -47.37
CA ASP A 671 -18.47 -28.72 -48.27
C ASP A 671 -17.62 -27.93 -49.27
N ALA A 672 -16.57 -27.24 -48.80
CA ALA A 672 -15.65 -26.49 -49.66
C ALA A 672 -14.95 -27.40 -50.66
N LYS A 673 -14.61 -28.64 -50.27
CA LYS A 673 -14.01 -29.65 -51.16
C LYS A 673 -14.98 -30.09 -52.26
N GLU A 674 -16.25 -30.32 -51.94
CA GLU A 674 -17.30 -30.65 -52.91
C GLU A 674 -17.58 -29.47 -53.85
N LEU A 675 -17.68 -28.25 -53.32
CA LEU A 675 -17.86 -27.03 -54.12
C LEU A 675 -16.70 -26.81 -55.09
N ARG A 676 -15.44 -27.02 -54.66
CA ARG A 676 -14.26 -26.96 -55.56
C ARG A 676 -14.33 -27.99 -56.69
N LYS A 677 -14.84 -29.20 -56.44
CA LYS A 677 -15.03 -30.21 -57.50
C LYS A 677 -16.11 -29.78 -58.49
N ALA A 678 -17.26 -29.33 -58.00
CA ALA A 678 -18.37 -28.87 -58.85
C ALA A 678 -17.95 -27.68 -59.74
N LEU A 679 -17.16 -26.76 -59.19
CA LEU A 679 -16.67 -25.58 -59.90
C LEU A 679 -15.75 -25.90 -61.09
N ARG A 680 -14.99 -27.01 -61.02
CA ARG A 680 -14.14 -27.50 -62.12
C ARG A 680 -14.96 -28.02 -63.31
N VAL A 681 -16.23 -28.36 -63.09
CA VAL A 681 -17.12 -28.96 -64.12
C VAL A 681 -18.02 -27.91 -64.76
N THR A 682 -18.63 -27.01 -63.99
CA THR A 682 -19.66 -26.07 -64.49
C THR A 682 -19.25 -24.60 -64.51
N GLY A 683 -18.15 -24.21 -63.86
CA GLY A 683 -17.62 -22.83 -63.91
C GLY A 683 -18.54 -21.72 -63.36
N SER A 684 -19.62 -22.08 -62.66
CA SER A 684 -20.69 -21.16 -62.22
C SER A 684 -20.21 -20.10 -61.22
N ALA A 685 -20.62 -18.83 -61.44
CA ALA A 685 -20.36 -17.72 -60.53
C ALA A 685 -21.03 -17.90 -59.15
N GLY A 686 -22.21 -18.53 -59.10
CA GLY A 686 -22.91 -18.81 -57.83
C GLY A 686 -22.15 -19.81 -56.95
N LEU A 687 -21.57 -20.85 -57.57
CA LEU A 687 -20.71 -21.81 -56.85
C LEU A 687 -19.42 -21.17 -56.33
N ARG A 688 -18.87 -20.15 -57.02
CA ARG A 688 -17.71 -19.39 -56.53
C ARG A 688 -18.04 -18.61 -55.27
N SER A 689 -19.15 -17.89 -55.28
CA SER A 689 -19.59 -17.14 -54.10
C SER A 689 -19.87 -18.04 -52.90
N MET A 690 -20.47 -19.22 -53.12
CA MET A 690 -20.67 -20.22 -52.06
C MET A 690 -19.35 -20.79 -51.53
N LEU A 691 -18.39 -21.05 -52.41
CA LEU A 691 -17.06 -21.51 -52.02
C LEU A 691 -16.31 -20.45 -51.21
N GLU A 692 -16.31 -19.20 -51.66
CA GLU A 692 -15.73 -18.07 -50.93
C GLU A 692 -16.37 -17.90 -49.55
N ALA A 693 -17.69 -18.06 -49.43
CA ALA A 693 -18.40 -18.03 -48.16
C ALA A 693 -17.94 -19.17 -47.22
N LYS A 694 -17.80 -20.40 -47.75
CA LYS A 694 -17.31 -21.56 -46.99
C LYS A 694 -15.83 -21.42 -46.60
N GLU A 695 -14.98 -20.89 -47.47
CA GLU A 695 -13.57 -20.61 -47.16
C GLU A 695 -13.44 -19.50 -46.09
N LYS A 696 -14.31 -18.49 -46.13
CA LYS A 696 -14.41 -17.47 -45.07
C LYS A 696 -14.89 -18.06 -43.74
N GLU A 697 -15.86 -18.98 -43.78
CA GLU A 697 -16.34 -19.72 -42.60
C GLU A 697 -15.21 -20.52 -41.94
N ILE A 698 -14.44 -21.28 -42.74
CA ILE A 698 -13.27 -22.04 -42.26
C ILE A 698 -12.21 -21.11 -41.66
N ALA A 699 -11.89 -20.01 -42.35
CA ALA A 699 -10.90 -19.04 -41.88
C ALA A 699 -11.32 -18.39 -40.54
N ALA A 700 -12.60 -18.00 -40.42
CA ALA A 700 -13.16 -17.44 -39.18
C ALA A 700 -13.16 -18.46 -38.03
N ALA A 701 -13.54 -19.71 -38.31
CA ALA A 701 -13.52 -20.79 -37.32
C ALA A 701 -12.08 -21.08 -36.82
N ARG A 702 -11.09 -21.12 -37.71
CA ARG A 702 -9.67 -21.28 -37.34
C ARG A 702 -9.13 -20.08 -36.57
N ALA A 703 -9.52 -18.86 -36.92
CA ALA A 703 -9.11 -17.66 -36.19
C ALA A 703 -9.63 -17.66 -34.74
N ARG A 704 -10.88 -18.12 -34.54
CA ARG A 704 -11.55 -18.22 -33.22
C ARG A 704 -11.11 -19.45 -32.41
N ALA A 705 -10.54 -20.47 -33.04
CA ALA A 705 -10.20 -21.74 -32.41
C ALA A 705 -9.12 -21.64 -31.31
N GLY A 706 -9.45 -21.93 -30.06
CA GLY A 706 -8.52 -21.80 -28.94
C GLY A 706 -8.38 -20.35 -28.44
N VAL A 707 -9.35 -19.49 -28.75
CA VAL A 707 -9.61 -18.24 -28.03
C VAL A 707 -10.82 -18.46 -27.13
N GLY A 708 -10.66 -18.21 -25.84
CA GLY A 708 -11.78 -18.20 -24.90
C GLY A 708 -12.70 -17.00 -25.12
N THR A 709 -14.01 -17.23 -25.10
CA THR A 709 -15.04 -16.18 -25.12
C THR A 709 -16.09 -16.44 -24.06
N LEU A 710 -16.64 -15.38 -23.47
CA LEU A 710 -17.78 -15.43 -22.56
C LEU A 710 -18.76 -14.31 -22.91
N SER A 711 -20.03 -14.64 -23.05
CA SER A 711 -21.10 -13.63 -23.04
C SER A 711 -21.17 -12.93 -21.69
N TRP A 712 -21.80 -11.75 -21.65
CA TRP A 712 -22.02 -11.04 -20.39
C TRP A 712 -22.79 -11.88 -19.37
N SER A 713 -23.78 -12.66 -19.82
CA SER A 713 -24.53 -13.57 -18.95
C SER A 713 -23.67 -14.70 -18.39
N GLU A 714 -22.85 -15.34 -19.23
CA GLU A 714 -21.93 -16.39 -18.77
C GLU A 714 -20.89 -15.85 -17.78
N ALA A 715 -20.44 -14.60 -17.97
CA ALA A 715 -19.58 -13.93 -17.00
C ALA A 715 -20.28 -13.69 -15.64
N LEU A 716 -21.57 -13.33 -15.65
CA LEU A 716 -22.37 -13.22 -14.42
C LEU A 716 -22.55 -14.58 -13.72
N ASP A 717 -22.80 -15.64 -14.49
CA ASP A 717 -22.96 -17.00 -13.97
C ASP A 717 -21.65 -17.47 -13.31
N ALA A 718 -20.54 -17.35 -14.04
CA ALA A 718 -19.20 -17.67 -13.55
C ALA A 718 -18.85 -16.97 -12.23
N LEU A 719 -19.18 -15.69 -12.12
CA LEU A 719 -18.98 -14.92 -10.90
C LEU A 719 -19.91 -15.38 -9.77
N SER A 720 -21.19 -15.60 -10.05
CA SER A 720 -22.19 -16.04 -9.06
C SER A 720 -21.91 -17.42 -8.48
N ASP A 721 -21.23 -18.28 -9.24
CA ASP A 721 -20.84 -19.62 -8.79
C ASP A 721 -19.62 -19.61 -7.85
N ASP A 722 -18.83 -18.53 -7.83
CA ASP A 722 -17.65 -18.41 -6.99
C ASP A 722 -17.99 -18.25 -5.50
N ALA A 723 -17.37 -19.08 -4.65
CA ALA A 723 -17.60 -19.04 -3.22
C ALA A 723 -17.13 -17.73 -2.57
N SER A 724 -16.08 -17.10 -3.09
CA SER A 724 -15.57 -15.84 -2.54
C SER A 724 -16.53 -14.70 -2.83
N LEU A 725 -17.19 -14.70 -4.00
CA LEU A 725 -18.17 -13.67 -4.32
C LEU A 725 -19.38 -13.71 -3.40
N ARG A 726 -19.83 -14.89 -2.94
CA ARG A 726 -20.87 -14.99 -1.91
C ARG A 726 -20.47 -14.33 -0.59
N ALA A 727 -19.20 -14.46 -0.20
CA ALA A 727 -18.66 -13.81 1.00
C ALA A 727 -18.59 -12.28 0.84
N MET A 728 -18.15 -11.80 -0.34
CA MET A 728 -18.15 -10.37 -0.67
C MET A 728 -19.57 -9.79 -0.68
N HIS A 729 -20.50 -10.49 -1.32
CA HIS A 729 -21.90 -10.09 -1.43
C HIS A 729 -22.56 -9.94 -0.07
N LYS A 730 -22.35 -10.90 0.84
CA LYS A 730 -22.81 -10.80 2.22
C LYS A 730 -22.28 -9.55 2.91
N ALA A 731 -20.96 -9.33 2.86
CA ALA A 731 -20.33 -8.16 3.48
C ALA A 731 -20.86 -6.84 2.89
N PHE A 732 -21.05 -6.78 1.57
CA PHE A 732 -21.61 -5.62 0.89
C PHE A 732 -23.06 -5.34 1.32
N ASN A 733 -23.91 -6.37 1.40
CA ASN A 733 -25.30 -6.22 1.85
C ASN A 733 -25.38 -5.80 3.32
N ASP A 734 -24.55 -6.39 4.20
CA ASP A 734 -24.49 -6.03 5.62
C ASP A 734 -24.08 -4.56 5.80
N LEU A 735 -23.19 -4.03 4.93
CA LEU A 735 -22.75 -2.64 4.97
C LEU A 735 -23.76 -1.66 4.37
N THR A 736 -24.37 -2.01 3.22
CA THR A 736 -25.17 -1.08 2.41
C THR A 736 -26.67 -1.15 2.70
N GLY A 737 -27.16 -2.26 3.23
CA GLY A 737 -28.60 -2.54 3.33
C GLY A 737 -29.31 -2.65 1.98
N SER A 738 -28.57 -2.78 0.86
CA SER A 738 -29.13 -2.69 -0.50
C SER A 738 -30.10 -3.82 -0.86
N GLY A 739 -30.01 -4.97 -0.20
CA GLY A 739 -30.86 -6.14 -0.48
C GLY A 739 -30.67 -6.76 -1.86
N GLN A 740 -29.60 -6.39 -2.58
CA GLN A 740 -29.31 -6.91 -3.92
C GLN A 740 -29.12 -8.42 -3.90
N SER A 741 -29.53 -9.08 -4.99
CA SER A 741 -29.22 -10.48 -5.26
C SER A 741 -27.75 -10.68 -5.62
N LEU A 742 -27.26 -11.92 -5.51
CA LEU A 742 -25.87 -12.25 -5.86
C LEU A 742 -25.55 -11.94 -7.33
N ARG A 743 -26.52 -12.15 -8.23
CA ARG A 743 -26.36 -11.86 -9.67
C ARG A 743 -26.26 -10.36 -9.94
N GLU A 744 -27.06 -9.54 -9.25
CA GLU A 744 -26.97 -8.08 -9.35
C GLU A 744 -25.62 -7.56 -8.84
N PHE A 745 -25.13 -8.13 -7.73
CA PHE A 745 -23.80 -7.83 -7.20
C PHE A 745 -22.66 -8.26 -8.15
N ALA A 746 -22.80 -9.42 -8.82
CA ALA A 746 -21.89 -9.84 -9.88
C ALA A 746 -21.89 -8.83 -11.05
N GLY A 747 -23.07 -8.30 -11.42
CA GLY A 747 -23.20 -7.25 -12.41
C GLY A 747 -22.51 -5.96 -12.00
N PHE A 748 -22.68 -5.54 -10.75
CA PHE A 748 -21.92 -4.41 -10.18
C PHE A 748 -20.40 -4.65 -10.26
N CYS A 749 -19.93 -5.86 -9.95
CA CYS A 749 -18.50 -6.22 -10.08
C CYS A 749 -17.98 -6.12 -11.52
N LEU A 750 -18.78 -6.55 -12.52
CA LEU A 750 -18.44 -6.40 -13.93
C LEU A 750 -18.40 -4.92 -14.34
N TYR A 751 -19.37 -4.11 -13.94
CA TYR A 751 -19.33 -2.66 -14.18
C TYR A 751 -18.11 -2.03 -13.52
N ARG A 752 -17.77 -2.40 -12.29
CA ARG A 752 -16.57 -1.87 -11.63
C ARG A 752 -15.28 -2.14 -12.40
N GLU A 753 -15.21 -3.24 -13.16
CA GLU A 753 -14.05 -3.58 -13.98
C GLU A 753 -14.10 -2.97 -15.39
N PHE A 754 -15.28 -2.88 -16.02
CA PHE A 754 -15.43 -2.57 -17.44
C PHE A 754 -16.22 -1.29 -17.74
N PHE A 755 -16.76 -0.59 -16.75
CA PHE A 755 -17.52 0.65 -16.94
C PHE A 755 -16.69 1.72 -17.66
N ARG A 756 -15.44 1.93 -17.22
CA ARG A 756 -14.50 2.85 -17.83
C ARG A 756 -13.19 2.12 -18.12
N ARG A 757 -12.57 2.47 -19.24
CA ARG A 757 -11.19 2.07 -19.54
C ARG A 757 -10.23 3.14 -19.04
N PRO A 758 -9.45 2.90 -17.97
CA PRO A 758 -8.49 3.89 -17.49
C PRO A 758 -7.34 4.10 -18.47
N LYS A 759 -6.69 5.27 -18.40
CA LYS A 759 -5.54 5.61 -19.25
C LYS A 759 -4.26 4.95 -18.74
N ARG A 760 -4.04 4.96 -17.42
CA ARG A 760 -2.80 4.49 -16.79
C ARG A 760 -3.03 3.50 -15.64
N MET A 761 -4.18 3.51 -14.98
CA MET A 761 -4.49 2.50 -13.93
C MET A 761 -4.63 1.08 -14.50
N ASN A 762 -4.48 0.08 -13.61
CA ASN A 762 -4.62 -1.33 -13.94
C ASN A 762 -6.10 -1.77 -13.99
N SER A 763 -6.54 -2.20 -15.18
CA SER A 763 -7.76 -2.99 -15.42
C SER A 763 -7.43 -4.26 -16.19
N ALA A 764 -8.38 -5.19 -16.28
CA ALA A 764 -8.26 -6.42 -17.04
C ALA A 764 -7.87 -6.15 -18.50
N GLU A 765 -8.36 -5.05 -19.08
CA GLU A 765 -8.01 -4.61 -20.43
C GLU A 765 -6.62 -3.98 -20.54
N THR A 766 -6.23 -3.11 -19.59
CA THR A 766 -4.91 -2.44 -19.66
C THR A 766 -3.75 -3.35 -19.28
N MET A 767 -4.03 -4.43 -18.56
CA MET A 767 -3.09 -5.51 -18.23
C MET A 767 -3.02 -6.59 -19.31
N GLY A 768 -3.87 -6.51 -20.36
CA GLY A 768 -3.90 -7.49 -21.45
C GLY A 768 -4.46 -8.86 -21.05
N LEU A 769 -5.25 -8.93 -19.99
CA LEU A 769 -5.86 -10.18 -19.51
C LEU A 769 -7.17 -10.48 -20.24
N ILE A 770 -8.00 -9.46 -20.48
CA ILE A 770 -9.34 -9.61 -21.05
C ILE A 770 -9.60 -8.48 -22.04
N SER A 771 -10.24 -8.81 -23.17
CA SER A 771 -10.74 -7.86 -24.16
C SER A 771 -12.26 -7.83 -24.16
N LEU A 772 -12.86 -6.64 -24.25
CA LEU A 772 -14.27 -6.52 -24.63
C LEU A 772 -14.43 -6.59 -26.15
N ARG A 773 -15.30 -7.47 -26.62
CA ARG A 773 -15.67 -7.65 -28.02
C ARG A 773 -17.11 -7.20 -28.23
N TYR A 774 -17.40 -6.65 -29.40
CA TYR A 774 -18.73 -6.22 -29.80
C TYR A 774 -19.10 -6.93 -31.11
N PRO A 775 -19.58 -8.18 -31.05
CA PRO A 775 -19.69 -9.06 -32.21
C PRO A 775 -20.43 -8.43 -33.39
N SER A 776 -21.56 -7.75 -33.14
CA SER A 776 -22.36 -7.14 -34.21
C SER A 776 -21.67 -5.96 -34.90
N LEU A 777 -20.58 -5.41 -34.36
CA LEU A 777 -19.77 -4.38 -35.05
C LEU A 777 -18.87 -4.98 -36.14
N GLU A 778 -18.55 -6.27 -36.06
CA GLU A 778 -17.69 -6.95 -37.04
C GLU A 778 -18.39 -7.21 -38.38
N ASP A 779 -19.72 -7.15 -38.39
CA ASP A 779 -20.53 -7.35 -39.59
C ASP A 779 -20.98 -6.01 -40.21
N VAL A 780 -20.67 -4.87 -39.58
CA VAL A 780 -21.01 -3.54 -40.10
C VAL A 780 -20.18 -3.25 -41.34
N ALA A 781 -20.84 -2.96 -42.46
CA ALA A 781 -20.17 -2.57 -43.69
C ALA A 781 -19.42 -1.23 -43.53
N ALA A 782 -18.23 -1.14 -44.13
CA ALA A 782 -17.51 0.13 -44.21
C ALA A 782 -18.25 1.12 -45.12
N PRO A 783 -18.33 2.41 -44.77
CA PRO A 783 -19.02 3.40 -45.57
C PRO A 783 -18.32 3.63 -46.91
N LEU A 784 -19.10 4.07 -47.91
CA LEU A 784 -18.57 4.46 -49.21
C LEU A 784 -17.57 5.61 -49.01
N GLY A 785 -16.34 5.47 -49.52
CA GLY A 785 -15.30 6.49 -49.35
C GLY A 785 -14.45 6.35 -48.08
N TRP A 786 -14.63 5.30 -47.27
CA TRP A 786 -13.69 4.96 -46.20
C TRP A 786 -12.27 4.76 -46.78
N PRO A 787 -11.25 5.48 -46.29
CA PRO A 787 -9.93 5.55 -46.94
C PRO A 787 -9.01 4.36 -46.64
N MET A 788 -9.47 3.38 -45.84
CA MET A 788 -8.66 2.27 -45.32
C MET A 788 -9.36 0.92 -45.53
N ALA A 789 -8.81 -0.17 -45.00
CA ALA A 789 -9.42 -1.49 -45.15
C ALA A 789 -10.68 -1.63 -44.28
N VAL A 790 -11.55 -2.59 -44.61
CA VAL A 790 -12.77 -2.87 -43.81
C VAL A 790 -12.42 -3.27 -42.38
N ALA A 791 -11.34 -4.01 -42.15
CA ALA A 791 -10.87 -4.34 -40.80
C ALA A 791 -10.48 -3.08 -39.98
N ASP A 792 -9.99 -2.03 -40.65
CA ASP A 792 -9.68 -0.74 -40.02
C ASP A 792 -10.97 0.00 -39.63
N TRP A 793 -12.05 -0.19 -40.39
CA TRP A 793 -13.38 0.35 -40.03
C TRP A 793 -13.92 -0.27 -38.74
N HIS A 794 -13.87 -1.60 -38.63
CA HIS A 794 -14.29 -2.30 -37.40
C HIS A 794 -13.42 -1.90 -36.20
N SER A 795 -12.11 -1.76 -36.42
CA SER A 795 -11.18 -1.27 -35.40
C SER A 795 -11.55 0.15 -34.97
N PHE A 796 -11.88 1.03 -35.91
CA PHE A 796 -12.32 2.40 -35.61
C PHE A 796 -13.62 2.43 -34.80
N LEU A 797 -14.64 1.65 -35.17
CA LEU A 797 -15.89 1.57 -34.41
C LEU A 797 -15.66 1.13 -32.97
N LYS A 798 -14.83 0.09 -32.76
CA LYS A 798 -14.45 -0.35 -31.42
C LYS A 798 -13.71 0.74 -30.63
N LEU A 799 -12.80 1.47 -31.28
CA LEU A 799 -12.08 2.58 -30.63
C LEU A 799 -13.02 3.72 -30.21
N VAL A 800 -14.09 3.99 -30.95
CA VAL A 800 -15.11 4.96 -30.54
C VAL A 800 -15.84 4.49 -29.28
N VAL A 801 -16.17 3.20 -29.17
CA VAL A 801 -16.78 2.66 -27.94
C VAL A 801 -15.82 2.77 -26.75
N ASP A 802 -14.59 2.28 -26.90
CA ASP A 802 -13.64 2.16 -25.79
C ASP A 802 -13.01 3.49 -25.35
N PHE A 803 -12.66 4.36 -26.31
CA PHE A 803 -11.87 5.58 -26.07
C PHE A 803 -12.67 6.88 -26.21
N PHE A 804 -13.97 6.79 -26.50
CA PHE A 804 -14.88 7.94 -26.47
C PHE A 804 -16.09 7.70 -25.59
N LEU A 805 -16.92 6.69 -25.85
CA LEU A 805 -18.12 6.44 -25.03
C LEU A 805 -17.78 6.04 -23.58
N ARG A 806 -16.92 5.03 -23.41
CA ARG A 806 -16.49 4.55 -22.09
C ARG A 806 -15.53 5.53 -21.40
N ASP A 807 -14.62 6.18 -22.14
CA ASP A 807 -13.68 7.16 -21.57
C ASP A 807 -14.43 8.31 -20.87
N VAL A 808 -15.49 8.84 -21.49
CA VAL A 808 -16.31 9.91 -20.90
C VAL A 808 -17.41 9.41 -19.97
N SER A 809 -17.41 8.12 -19.59
CA SER A 809 -18.40 7.52 -18.68
C SER A 809 -19.85 7.63 -19.19
N ALA A 810 -20.05 7.55 -20.51
CA ALA A 810 -21.36 7.52 -21.15
C ALA A 810 -21.88 6.09 -21.31
N VAL A 811 -22.03 5.40 -20.18
CA VAL A 811 -22.47 4.00 -20.08
C VAL A 811 -23.74 3.95 -19.25
N ASP A 812 -24.69 3.12 -19.66
CA ASP A 812 -25.91 2.92 -18.88
C ASP A 812 -25.64 2.07 -17.65
N ILE A 813 -25.73 2.71 -16.49
CA ILE A 813 -25.57 2.13 -15.17
C ILE A 813 -26.53 2.83 -14.21
N ASP A 814 -26.92 2.12 -13.15
CA ASP A 814 -27.72 2.66 -12.05
C ASP A 814 -26.92 3.69 -11.22
N ASP A 815 -27.56 4.77 -10.81
CA ASP A 815 -26.93 5.85 -10.06
C ASP A 815 -26.51 5.42 -8.64
N ASP A 816 -27.16 4.41 -8.05
CA ASP A 816 -26.76 3.85 -6.77
C ASP A 816 -25.48 3.03 -6.87
N HIS A 817 -25.25 2.33 -8.00
CA HIS A 817 -23.97 1.63 -8.24
C HIS A 817 -22.79 2.59 -8.36
N LEU A 818 -23.01 3.78 -8.95
CA LEU A 818 -21.96 4.80 -9.09
C LEU A 818 -21.37 5.24 -7.75
N ARG A 819 -22.17 5.24 -6.68
CA ARG A 819 -21.72 5.60 -5.32
C ARG A 819 -20.67 4.65 -4.76
N TRP A 820 -20.65 3.41 -5.24
CA TRP A 820 -19.83 2.32 -4.70
C TRP A 820 -18.65 1.92 -5.61
N MET A 821 -18.41 2.63 -6.71
CA MET A 821 -17.34 2.31 -7.67
C MET A 821 -15.91 2.39 -7.10
N GLY A 822 -15.76 2.99 -5.92
CA GLY A 822 -14.48 3.16 -5.21
C GLY A 822 -13.64 4.35 -5.70
N VAL A 823 -14.11 5.05 -6.73
CA VAL A 823 -13.51 6.27 -7.26
C VAL A 823 -14.61 7.27 -7.63
N PRO A 824 -14.37 8.59 -7.54
CA PRO A 824 -15.36 9.59 -7.95
C PRO A 824 -15.62 9.49 -9.45
N VAL A 825 -16.79 8.99 -9.83
CA VAL A 825 -17.20 8.82 -11.22
C VAL A 825 -18.54 9.50 -11.43
N ARG A 826 -18.67 10.21 -12.55
CA ARG A 826 -19.91 10.87 -12.95
C ARG A 826 -20.38 10.29 -14.27
N LYS A 827 -21.63 9.86 -14.33
CA LYS A 827 -22.31 9.49 -15.57
C LYS A 827 -22.40 10.72 -16.48
N ARG A 828 -22.05 10.57 -17.75
CA ARG A 828 -22.22 11.61 -18.79
C ARG A 828 -23.12 11.10 -19.91
N TYR A 829 -23.59 12.02 -20.72
CA TYR A 829 -24.48 11.75 -21.85
C TYR A 829 -23.88 12.27 -23.14
N VAL A 830 -23.96 11.47 -24.20
CA VAL A 830 -23.49 11.88 -25.53
C VAL A 830 -24.62 12.50 -26.32
N GLN A 831 -24.34 13.64 -26.92
CA GLN A 831 -25.24 14.32 -27.85
C GLN A 831 -24.87 13.94 -29.28
N GLY A 832 -25.86 13.56 -30.09
CA GLY A 832 -25.63 13.10 -31.46
C GLY A 832 -25.12 14.18 -32.42
N PRO A 833 -24.65 13.80 -33.62
CA PRO A 833 -24.21 14.73 -34.64
C PRO A 833 -25.30 15.77 -34.96
N GLY A 834 -24.93 17.05 -34.93
CA GLY A 834 -25.84 18.15 -35.26
C GLY A 834 -26.77 18.61 -34.14
N SER A 835 -26.60 18.12 -32.90
CA SER A 835 -27.34 18.65 -31.74
C SER A 835 -26.96 20.11 -31.45
N GLU A 836 -27.96 21.00 -31.39
CA GLU A 836 -27.80 22.41 -31.00
C GLU A 836 -27.96 22.64 -29.48
N ALA A 837 -28.15 21.56 -28.71
CA ALA A 837 -28.32 21.65 -27.26
C ALA A 837 -27.06 22.23 -26.59
N ALA A 838 -27.26 23.17 -25.65
CA ALA A 838 -26.18 23.73 -24.87
C ALA A 838 -25.49 22.62 -24.04
N LEU A 839 -24.21 22.36 -24.32
CA LEU A 839 -23.44 21.35 -23.61
C LEU A 839 -23.11 21.83 -22.19
N THR A 840 -23.71 21.20 -21.19
CA THR A 840 -23.30 21.34 -19.78
C THR A 840 -22.18 20.34 -19.44
N ARG A 841 -21.61 20.40 -18.24
CA ARG A 841 -20.57 19.43 -17.78
C ARG A 841 -21.02 17.97 -17.81
N ARG A 842 -22.33 17.69 -17.80
CA ARG A 842 -22.92 16.35 -17.91
C ARG A 842 -22.98 15.82 -19.34
N HIS A 843 -22.75 16.68 -20.34
CA HIS A 843 -22.91 16.35 -21.74
C HIS A 843 -21.56 16.32 -22.47
N ARG A 844 -21.46 15.46 -23.47
CA ARG A 844 -20.36 15.42 -24.42
C ARG A 844 -20.91 15.45 -25.84
N GLY A 845 -20.52 16.44 -26.62
CA GLY A 845 -20.88 16.50 -28.04
C GLY A 845 -20.17 15.42 -28.86
N TRP A 846 -20.82 14.93 -29.91
CA TRP A 846 -20.18 14.05 -30.89
C TRP A 846 -18.96 14.74 -31.52
N PRO A 847 -17.80 14.06 -31.63
CA PRO A 847 -16.59 14.67 -32.17
C PRO A 847 -16.79 15.10 -33.63
N ARG A 848 -16.22 16.27 -33.96
CA ARG A 848 -16.19 16.84 -35.31
C ARG A 848 -14.85 17.52 -35.55
N TRP A 849 -14.39 17.51 -36.79
CA TRP A 849 -13.28 18.37 -37.23
C TRP A 849 -13.86 19.68 -37.78
N GLU A 850 -13.65 20.77 -37.05
CA GLU A 850 -14.12 22.12 -37.39
C GLU A 850 -13.07 22.91 -38.21
N LEU A 851 -13.55 23.84 -39.04
CA LEU A 851 -12.69 24.77 -39.80
C LEU A 851 -11.89 25.65 -38.84
N ASN A 852 -10.60 25.86 -39.13
CA ASN A 852 -9.69 26.71 -38.34
C ASN A 852 -9.50 26.29 -36.86
N ARG A 853 -9.93 25.07 -36.49
CA ARG A 853 -9.65 24.48 -35.19
C ARG A 853 -8.92 23.16 -35.37
N ARG A 854 -7.99 22.89 -34.46
CA ARG A 854 -7.31 21.60 -34.43
C ARG A 854 -8.33 20.50 -34.13
N PRO A 855 -8.32 19.40 -34.89
CA PRO A 855 -9.27 18.31 -34.65
C PRO A 855 -9.02 17.67 -33.27
N SER A 856 -10.11 17.19 -32.66
CA SER A 856 -10.03 16.40 -31.43
C SER A 856 -9.39 15.01 -31.69
N ARG A 857 -9.10 14.25 -30.64
CA ARG A 857 -8.34 12.98 -30.72
C ARG A 857 -8.86 12.00 -31.78
N LEU A 858 -10.17 11.75 -31.81
CA LEU A 858 -10.77 10.79 -32.75
C LEU A 858 -10.66 11.22 -34.23
N PRO A 859 -11.09 12.44 -34.63
CA PRO A 859 -10.89 12.90 -36.01
C PRO A 859 -9.41 12.92 -36.42
N ARG A 860 -8.50 13.29 -35.50
CA ARG A 860 -7.05 13.20 -35.75
C ARG A 860 -6.57 11.78 -36.01
N LEU A 861 -7.06 10.82 -35.25
CA LEU A 861 -6.68 9.42 -35.41
C LEU A 861 -7.05 8.90 -36.80
N VAL A 862 -8.24 9.24 -37.32
CA VAL A 862 -8.65 8.88 -38.68
C VAL A 862 -7.77 9.57 -39.72
N ARG A 863 -7.54 10.88 -39.56
CA ARG A 863 -6.68 11.67 -40.47
C ARG A 863 -5.28 11.07 -40.56
N ASP A 864 -4.63 10.86 -39.42
CA ASP A 864 -3.24 10.40 -39.33
C ASP A 864 -3.11 8.95 -39.81
N ALA A 865 -4.06 8.06 -39.47
CA ALA A 865 -4.05 6.67 -39.93
C ALA A 865 -4.29 6.53 -41.44
N ALA A 866 -5.09 7.43 -42.03
CA ALA A 866 -5.38 7.44 -43.46
C ALA A 866 -4.37 8.26 -44.29
N GLY A 867 -3.40 8.93 -43.64
CA GLY A 867 -2.44 9.80 -44.33
C GLY A 867 -3.08 11.00 -45.02
N LEU A 868 -4.18 11.52 -44.46
CA LEU A 868 -4.91 12.65 -45.02
C LEU A 868 -4.26 13.99 -44.66
N ASP A 869 -4.34 14.96 -45.57
CA ASP A 869 -3.89 16.34 -45.37
C ASP A 869 -4.91 17.19 -44.59
N ASP A 870 -4.58 18.44 -44.31
CA ASP A 870 -5.48 19.40 -43.64
C ASP A 870 -6.41 20.14 -44.63
N SER A 871 -6.72 19.54 -45.79
CA SER A 871 -7.65 20.12 -46.79
C SER A 871 -9.12 20.01 -46.37
N ASP A 872 -9.97 20.85 -46.93
CA ASP A 872 -11.42 20.78 -46.73
C ASP A 872 -12.01 19.41 -47.16
N ALA A 873 -11.49 18.82 -48.23
CA ALA A 873 -11.92 17.49 -48.70
C ALA A 873 -11.57 16.37 -47.71
N SER A 874 -10.36 16.41 -47.14
CA SER A 874 -9.93 15.48 -46.09
C SER A 874 -10.77 15.63 -44.82
N ARG A 875 -11.07 16.87 -44.44
CA ARG A 875 -11.97 17.16 -43.31
C ARG A 875 -13.37 16.59 -43.52
N ASP A 876 -13.94 16.78 -44.70
CA ASP A 876 -15.29 16.31 -45.00
C ASP A 876 -15.35 14.78 -44.98
N ARG A 877 -14.34 14.09 -45.52
CA ARG A 877 -14.20 12.63 -45.43
C ARG A 877 -14.14 12.12 -43.99
N VAL A 878 -13.36 12.77 -43.12
CA VAL A 878 -13.26 12.39 -41.70
C VAL A 878 -14.60 12.61 -40.99
N ASN A 879 -15.26 13.74 -41.23
CA ASN A 879 -16.56 14.04 -40.65
C ASN A 879 -17.67 13.09 -41.13
N GLU A 880 -17.62 12.66 -42.40
CA GLU A 880 -18.52 11.63 -42.95
C GLU A 880 -18.29 10.28 -42.27
N ALA A 881 -17.05 9.84 -42.11
CA ALA A 881 -16.73 8.62 -41.36
C ALA A 881 -17.23 8.68 -39.90
N LEU A 882 -17.11 9.83 -39.24
CA LEU A 882 -17.64 10.04 -37.88
C LEU A 882 -19.17 9.97 -37.83
N ARG A 883 -19.89 10.43 -38.87
CA ARG A 883 -21.35 10.29 -38.96
C ARG A 883 -21.75 8.82 -39.17
N HIS A 884 -21.09 8.12 -40.08
CA HIS A 884 -21.36 6.69 -40.27
C HIS A 884 -21.04 5.86 -39.02
N ALA A 885 -20.03 6.25 -38.24
CA ALA A 885 -19.73 5.61 -36.97
C ALA A 885 -20.83 5.85 -35.94
N TRP A 886 -21.41 7.05 -35.91
CA TRP A 886 -22.59 7.32 -35.10
C TRP A 886 -23.77 6.43 -35.49
N ASP A 887 -24.08 6.35 -36.79
CA ASP A 887 -25.21 5.56 -37.30
C ASP A 887 -25.03 4.07 -37.01
N ALA A 888 -23.82 3.54 -37.18
CA ALA A 888 -23.48 2.15 -36.83
C ALA A 888 -23.63 1.85 -35.33
N LEU A 889 -23.38 2.83 -34.47
CA LEU A 889 -23.46 2.67 -33.02
C LEU A 889 -24.84 2.95 -32.43
N ARG A 890 -25.82 3.41 -33.23
CA ARG A 890 -27.18 3.74 -32.77
C ARG A 890 -27.83 2.61 -31.99
N ASP A 891 -27.69 1.38 -32.46
CA ASP A 891 -28.28 0.20 -31.82
C ASP A 891 -27.57 -0.19 -30.51
N TYR A 892 -26.36 0.33 -30.27
CA TYR A 892 -25.61 0.14 -29.02
C TYR A 892 -25.96 1.19 -27.96
N LEU A 893 -26.65 2.26 -28.37
CA LEU A 893 -26.98 3.39 -27.52
C LEU A 893 -28.43 3.34 -27.07
N GLN A 894 -28.68 3.77 -25.84
CA GLN A 894 -30.01 4.04 -25.32
C GLN A 894 -30.19 5.55 -25.17
N LEU A 895 -31.30 6.06 -25.71
CA LEU A 895 -31.71 7.43 -25.50
C LEU A 895 -32.34 7.57 -24.09
N ARG A 896 -31.75 8.43 -23.27
CA ARG A 896 -32.28 8.90 -21.98
C ARG A 896 -32.66 10.38 -22.09
N ALA A 897 -33.26 10.94 -21.04
CA ALA A 897 -33.71 12.33 -21.03
C ALA A 897 -32.59 13.34 -21.37
N ASP A 898 -31.37 13.07 -20.89
CA ASP A 898 -30.20 13.95 -21.05
C ASP A 898 -29.31 13.61 -22.27
N GLY A 899 -29.66 12.57 -23.05
CA GLY A 899 -28.91 12.15 -24.25
C GLY A 899 -28.64 10.64 -24.30
N TYR A 900 -27.63 10.24 -25.08
CA TYR A 900 -27.34 8.83 -25.37
C TYR A 900 -26.30 8.24 -24.40
N VAL A 901 -26.51 6.98 -24.01
CA VAL A 901 -25.59 6.17 -23.19
C VAL A 901 -25.41 4.77 -23.79
N LEU A 902 -24.25 4.16 -23.58
CA LEU A 902 -23.92 2.82 -24.08
C LEU A 902 -24.59 1.71 -23.27
N ARG A 903 -25.31 0.80 -23.94
CA ARG A 903 -25.86 -0.43 -23.36
C ARG A 903 -24.80 -1.52 -23.27
N LEU A 904 -23.82 -1.33 -22.38
CA LEU A 904 -22.61 -2.16 -22.33
C LEU A 904 -22.94 -3.65 -22.09
N ALA A 905 -23.77 -3.95 -21.10
CA ALA A 905 -24.12 -5.34 -20.74
C ALA A 905 -24.86 -6.10 -21.85
N ASP A 906 -25.64 -5.39 -22.68
CA ASP A 906 -26.41 -5.98 -23.77
C ASP A 906 -25.56 -6.29 -25.02
N THR A 907 -24.38 -5.65 -25.13
CA THR A 907 -23.65 -5.57 -26.40
C THR A 907 -22.23 -6.10 -26.34
N ALA A 908 -21.65 -6.22 -25.14
CA ALA A 908 -20.27 -6.66 -24.95
C ALA A 908 -20.16 -8.15 -24.61
N GLU A 909 -19.16 -8.80 -25.20
CA GLU A 909 -18.66 -10.12 -24.81
C GLU A 909 -17.22 -9.99 -24.30
N LEU A 910 -16.79 -10.89 -23.43
CA LEU A 910 -15.42 -10.99 -22.98
C LEU A 910 -14.67 -11.99 -23.87
N SER A 911 -13.42 -11.68 -24.21
CA SER A 911 -12.58 -12.53 -25.05
C SER A 911 -11.14 -12.51 -24.56
N GLU A 912 -10.43 -13.63 -24.75
CA GLU A 912 -8.97 -13.64 -24.66
C GLU A 912 -8.34 -12.85 -25.81
N LEU A 913 -7.10 -12.42 -25.60
CA LEU A 913 -6.28 -11.78 -26.62
C LEU A 913 -5.25 -12.77 -27.17
N ARG A 914 -5.14 -12.84 -28.50
CA ARG A 914 -3.99 -13.50 -29.16
C ARG A 914 -2.82 -12.55 -29.40
N THR A 915 -3.16 -11.32 -29.74
CA THR A 915 -2.22 -10.25 -30.04
C THR A 915 -2.75 -8.99 -29.39
N ALA A 916 -1.86 -8.15 -28.89
CA ALA A 916 -2.20 -6.86 -28.36
C ALA A 916 -1.12 -5.85 -28.70
N ALA A 917 -1.49 -4.57 -28.66
CA ALA A 917 -0.59 -3.48 -28.92
C ALA A 917 -0.09 -2.87 -27.59
N VAL A 918 1.16 -2.44 -27.53
CA VAL A 918 1.74 -1.71 -26.40
C VAL A 918 1.71 -0.23 -26.74
N CYS A 919 0.98 0.56 -25.95
CA CYS A 919 0.88 2.00 -26.15
C CYS A 919 2.25 2.66 -25.91
N PRO A 920 2.80 3.41 -26.89
CA PRO A 920 4.10 4.07 -26.74
C PRO A 920 4.08 5.24 -25.73
N TYR A 921 2.90 5.73 -25.36
CA TYR A 921 2.74 6.92 -24.48
C TYR A 921 2.40 6.57 -23.03
N THR A 922 1.72 5.43 -22.81
CA THR A 922 1.28 4.99 -21.48
C THR A 922 1.97 3.73 -21.01
N ALA A 923 2.70 3.01 -21.89
CA ALA A 923 3.26 1.69 -21.63
C ALA A 923 2.20 0.67 -21.14
N ARG A 924 0.93 0.88 -21.52
CA ARG A 924 -0.19 -0.03 -21.23
C ARG A 924 -0.62 -0.77 -22.48
N VAL A 925 -1.24 -1.92 -22.28
CA VAL A 925 -1.82 -2.71 -23.36
C VAL A 925 -2.99 -1.96 -23.99
N LEU A 926 -3.08 -1.99 -25.31
CA LEU A 926 -4.23 -1.58 -26.12
C LEU A 926 -4.73 -2.83 -26.85
N VAL A 927 -6.00 -3.14 -26.63
CA VAL A 927 -6.69 -4.26 -27.27
C VAL A 927 -6.83 -4.03 -28.78
N THR A 928 -6.97 -2.77 -29.20
CA THR A 928 -7.21 -2.39 -30.59
C THR A 928 -6.45 -1.10 -30.90
N SER A 929 -5.98 -0.97 -32.13
CA SER A 929 -5.32 0.21 -32.68
C SER A 929 -5.84 0.45 -34.10
N LEU A 930 -5.70 1.68 -34.61
CA LEU A 930 -6.09 2.02 -35.99
C LEU A 930 -4.81 2.14 -36.82
N LYS A 931 -4.59 1.24 -37.79
CA LYS A 931 -3.31 1.15 -38.54
C LYS A 931 -2.06 1.10 -37.64
N GLY A 932 -2.16 0.48 -36.46
CA GLY A 932 -1.08 0.43 -35.48
C GLY A 932 -0.89 1.72 -34.66
N LEU A 933 -1.65 2.78 -34.90
CA LEU A 933 -1.58 4.02 -34.13
C LEU A 933 -2.33 3.90 -32.79
N SER A 934 -1.75 4.51 -31.75
CA SER A 934 -2.37 4.56 -30.42
C SER A 934 -3.56 5.52 -30.38
N ALA A 935 -4.63 5.12 -29.67
CA ALA A 935 -5.79 5.98 -29.43
C ALA A 935 -5.49 7.18 -28.52
N TYR A 936 -4.35 7.19 -27.82
CA TYR A 936 -3.91 8.28 -26.94
C TYR A 936 -2.98 9.27 -27.65
N LEU A 937 -3.25 9.61 -28.91
CA LEU A 937 -2.43 10.53 -29.71
C LEU A 937 -2.09 11.83 -28.95
N PRO A 938 -0.81 12.25 -28.94
CA PRO A 938 -0.38 13.47 -28.26
C PRO A 938 -0.92 14.73 -28.96
N GLN A 939 -0.93 15.89 -28.30
CA GLN A 939 -1.42 17.14 -28.89
C GLN A 939 -0.53 17.67 -30.03
N ARG A 940 0.78 17.46 -29.93
CA ARG A 940 1.84 17.74 -30.92
C ARG A 940 2.80 16.53 -30.99
N GLY A 941 3.57 16.41 -32.07
CA GLY A 941 4.48 15.28 -32.32
C GLY A 941 3.92 14.25 -33.31
N LEU A 942 4.82 13.42 -33.85
CA LEU A 942 4.46 12.36 -34.79
C LEU A 942 3.65 11.27 -34.10
N ALA A 943 2.62 10.75 -34.78
CA ALA A 943 1.88 9.60 -34.31
C ALA A 943 2.80 8.37 -34.32
N GLU A 944 3.13 7.87 -33.14
CA GLU A 944 3.95 6.66 -33.00
C GLU A 944 3.11 5.39 -33.15
N VAL A 945 3.71 4.42 -33.85
CA VAL A 945 3.15 3.07 -34.02
C VAL A 945 3.35 2.28 -32.72
N CYS A 946 2.32 1.55 -32.32
CA CYS A 946 2.37 0.68 -31.16
C CYS A 946 3.21 -0.57 -31.47
N GLY A 947 4.06 -0.98 -30.53
CA GLY A 947 4.66 -2.32 -30.59
C GLY A 947 3.58 -3.39 -30.41
N THR A 948 3.74 -4.57 -30.99
CA THR A 948 2.78 -5.68 -30.84
C THR A 948 3.43 -6.85 -30.12
N TYR A 949 2.67 -7.53 -29.26
CA TYR A 949 3.11 -8.75 -28.59
C TYR A 949 1.95 -9.74 -28.42
N GLY A 950 2.28 -11.01 -28.16
CA GLY A 950 1.31 -12.04 -27.77
C GLY A 950 1.12 -12.01 -26.25
N PRO A 951 -0.06 -11.66 -25.71
CA PRO A 951 -0.29 -11.71 -24.27
C PRO A 951 -0.17 -13.14 -23.75
N PRO A 952 0.55 -13.37 -22.64
CA PRO A 952 0.68 -14.70 -22.05
C PRO A 952 -0.68 -15.28 -21.68
N ARG A 953 -0.89 -16.54 -22.04
CA ARG A 953 -2.14 -17.26 -21.78
C ARG A 953 -1.87 -18.50 -20.98
N VAL A 954 -2.59 -18.67 -19.87
CA VAL A 954 -2.46 -19.87 -19.04
C VAL A 954 -2.69 -21.14 -19.86
N PRO A 955 -1.86 -22.17 -19.69
CA PRO A 955 -2.01 -23.40 -20.45
C PRO A 955 -3.31 -24.14 -20.09
N LYS A 956 -3.74 -24.05 -18.82
CA LYS A 956 -4.92 -24.74 -18.27
C LYS A 956 -5.72 -23.82 -17.35
N ALA A 957 -7.05 -23.87 -17.44
CA ALA A 957 -7.93 -23.13 -16.54
C ALA A 957 -7.74 -23.58 -15.09
N TYR A 958 -7.61 -22.63 -14.16
CA TYR A 958 -7.33 -22.85 -12.74
C TYR A 958 -6.15 -23.80 -12.46
N TRP A 959 -5.26 -24.02 -13.44
CA TRP A 959 -4.18 -25.00 -13.36
C TRP A 959 -4.64 -26.44 -13.08
N HIS A 960 -5.88 -26.76 -13.47
CA HIS A 960 -6.39 -28.13 -13.39
C HIS A 960 -5.93 -28.94 -14.61
N ASP A 961 -5.33 -30.11 -14.39
CA ASP A 961 -5.04 -31.04 -15.48
C ASP A 961 -6.28 -31.84 -15.92
N SER A 962 -6.11 -32.64 -16.98
CA SER A 962 -7.20 -33.46 -17.55
C SER A 962 -7.75 -34.52 -16.59
N SER A 963 -7.03 -34.82 -15.50
CA SER A 963 -7.48 -35.70 -14.42
C SER A 963 -8.16 -34.95 -13.26
N GLY A 964 -8.19 -33.62 -13.32
CA GLY A 964 -8.73 -32.76 -12.27
C GLY A 964 -7.73 -32.45 -11.14
N ARG A 965 -6.46 -32.84 -11.27
CA ARG A 965 -5.40 -32.47 -10.32
C ARG A 965 -5.09 -30.99 -10.50
N VAL A 966 -5.10 -30.25 -9.38
CA VAL A 966 -4.65 -28.86 -9.32
C VAL A 966 -3.13 -28.85 -9.26
N ALA A 967 -2.48 -28.06 -10.12
CA ALA A 967 -1.05 -27.83 -10.03
C ALA A 967 -0.69 -27.30 -8.63
N ASP A 968 0.47 -27.70 -8.12
CA ASP A 968 0.98 -27.09 -6.90
C ASP A 968 1.48 -25.66 -7.19
N ARG A 969 1.79 -24.94 -6.12
CA ARG A 969 2.23 -23.55 -6.22
C ARG A 969 3.59 -23.43 -6.92
N GLU A 970 4.44 -24.45 -6.82
CA GLU A 970 5.78 -24.44 -7.44
C GLU A 970 5.67 -24.53 -8.96
N GLU A 971 4.78 -25.38 -9.51
CA GLU A 971 4.51 -25.47 -10.95
C GLU A 971 3.99 -24.14 -11.53
N VAL A 972 3.13 -23.43 -10.79
CA VAL A 972 2.61 -22.11 -11.19
C VAL A 972 3.70 -21.03 -11.16
N ASP A 973 4.47 -20.99 -10.07
CA ASP A 973 5.56 -20.02 -9.90
C ASP A 973 6.67 -20.25 -10.93
N GLU A 974 6.98 -21.51 -11.28
CA GLU A 974 7.95 -21.86 -12.32
C GLU A 974 7.53 -21.32 -13.70
N TRP A 975 6.25 -21.50 -14.08
CA TRP A 975 5.72 -20.95 -15.34
C TRP A 975 5.78 -19.42 -15.33
N LEU A 976 5.37 -18.78 -14.24
CA LEU A 976 5.39 -17.32 -14.12
C LEU A 976 6.81 -16.75 -14.25
N GLU A 977 7.83 -17.48 -13.81
CA GLU A 977 9.22 -17.00 -13.87
C GLU A 977 9.93 -17.31 -15.19
N HIS A 978 9.63 -18.43 -15.84
CA HIS A 978 10.42 -18.94 -16.97
C HIS A 978 9.70 -19.01 -18.31
N ASP A 979 8.39 -18.80 -18.37
CA ASP A 979 7.66 -18.78 -19.64
C ASP A 979 8.13 -17.62 -20.54
N GLU A 980 8.44 -17.93 -21.80
CA GLU A 980 9.00 -16.97 -22.76
C GLU A 980 8.06 -15.79 -23.03
N GLU A 981 6.75 -16.02 -23.11
CA GLU A 981 5.76 -14.96 -23.33
C GLU A 981 5.69 -14.06 -22.10
N VAL A 982 5.72 -14.63 -20.89
CA VAL A 982 5.71 -13.87 -19.63
C VAL A 982 6.97 -13.01 -19.50
N VAL A 983 8.15 -13.57 -19.73
CA VAL A 983 9.43 -12.83 -19.70
C VAL A 983 9.43 -11.71 -20.73
N ALA A 984 8.98 -11.98 -21.96
CA ALA A 984 8.86 -10.96 -23.00
C ALA A 984 7.90 -9.84 -22.58
N ALA A 985 6.72 -10.17 -22.05
CA ALA A 985 5.74 -9.18 -21.59
C ALA A 985 6.26 -8.33 -20.40
N ARG A 986 7.05 -8.92 -19.50
CA ARG A 986 7.73 -8.20 -18.41
C ARG A 986 8.77 -7.23 -18.94
N SER A 987 9.57 -7.61 -19.94
CA SER A 987 10.58 -6.74 -20.55
C SER A 987 9.96 -5.49 -21.21
N LEU A 988 8.74 -5.63 -21.73
CA LEU A 988 7.94 -4.55 -22.31
C LEU A 988 7.24 -3.68 -21.24
N GLY A 989 7.28 -4.06 -19.96
CA GLY A 989 6.64 -3.35 -18.85
C GLY A 989 5.12 -3.50 -18.78
N VAL A 990 4.53 -4.44 -19.53
CA VAL A 990 3.07 -4.65 -19.60
C VAL A 990 2.56 -5.80 -18.73
N TRP A 991 3.48 -6.55 -18.10
CA TRP A 991 3.17 -7.63 -17.17
C TRP A 991 3.71 -7.33 -15.78
N SER A 992 2.84 -7.36 -14.77
CA SER A 992 3.16 -6.97 -13.39
C SER A 992 2.79 -8.07 -12.38
N ASN A 993 3.13 -7.87 -11.11
CA ASN A 993 2.71 -8.75 -10.02
C ASN A 993 1.17 -8.88 -9.90
N LEU A 994 0.37 -7.92 -10.41
CA LEU A 994 -1.08 -8.09 -10.49
C LEU A 994 -1.48 -9.15 -11.53
N ASN A 995 -0.77 -9.23 -12.66
CA ASN A 995 -0.96 -10.29 -13.64
C ASN A 995 -0.61 -11.64 -13.01
N ASP A 996 0.55 -11.74 -12.35
CA ASP A 996 0.98 -12.95 -11.63
C ASP A 996 -0.12 -13.43 -10.67
N ARG A 997 -0.70 -12.52 -9.86
CA ARG A 997 -1.79 -12.84 -8.93
C ARG A 997 -3.05 -13.36 -9.63
N VAL A 998 -3.50 -12.69 -10.69
CA VAL A 998 -4.71 -13.08 -11.42
C VAL A 998 -4.56 -14.47 -12.02
N VAL A 999 -3.40 -14.72 -12.65
CA VAL A 999 -3.04 -15.97 -13.30
C VAL A 999 -2.85 -17.10 -12.30
N ALA A 1000 -2.29 -16.83 -11.12
CA ALA A 1000 -2.12 -17.82 -10.06
C ALA A 1000 -3.41 -18.17 -9.29
N GLY A 1001 -4.57 -17.60 -9.66
CA GLY A 1001 -5.82 -17.88 -8.97
C GLY A 1001 -6.07 -17.01 -7.73
N ALA A 1002 -5.76 -15.70 -7.79
CA ALA A 1002 -5.83 -14.73 -6.68
C ALA A 1002 -6.84 -15.08 -5.57
N PRO A 1003 -6.37 -15.34 -4.33
CA PRO A 1003 -7.28 -15.61 -3.22
C PRO A 1003 -7.97 -14.33 -2.76
N TYR A 1004 -9.24 -14.44 -2.37
CA TYR A 1004 -9.93 -13.35 -1.68
C TYR A 1004 -9.53 -13.31 -0.21
N TYR A 1005 -9.20 -12.13 0.30
CA TYR A 1005 -9.07 -11.85 1.73
C TYR A 1005 -9.98 -10.68 2.10
N ALA A 1006 -10.48 -10.69 3.33
CA ALA A 1006 -11.29 -9.61 3.87
C ALA A 1006 -10.43 -8.71 4.77
N VAL A 1007 -10.71 -7.41 4.74
CA VAL A 1007 -10.02 -6.41 5.57
C VAL A 1007 -11.04 -5.72 6.47
N ALA A 1008 -10.68 -5.54 7.74
CA ALA A 1008 -11.48 -4.84 8.74
C ALA A 1008 -10.59 -3.85 9.49
N GLU A 1009 -11.15 -2.69 9.85
CA GLU A 1009 -10.54 -1.67 10.72
C GLU A 1009 -10.93 -1.92 12.18
#